data_AF-A0A5S6QRM1-F1
#
_entry.id   AF-A0A5S6QRM1-F1
#
_cell.length_a   1.000
_cell.length_b   1.000
_cell.length_c   1.000
_cell.angle_alpha   90.00
_cell.angle_beta   90.00
_cell.angle_gamma   90.00
#
_symmetry.space_group_name_H-M   'P 1'
#
loop_
_entity.id
_entity.type
_entity.pdbx_description
1 polymer ?
#
loop_
_entity_poly.entity_id
_entity_poly.type
_entity_poly.pdbx_seq_one_letter_code
_entity_poly.pdbx_strand_id
1 'polypeptide(L)'
;MSDAEAFHFFPGKIACFNRQELFTRALSPLEGSFELVNLRYRNFESTMKIFKKLEYGLFKSVHIERAQLLLQRLQAIQRKAAQENSAFVHLLLFPTERHLNEVPVLLKYVKKRSLHSDFAFVRICPGLHCNAGEIQQEIAIVLLRFLLKHKLVNTIPEHLSFELIIATLENCERGKNMLLVILLEEAHVFPEALLKEFSSFCSGLSARIKTAIVALYASEFPYKNLCITSFPFDCMNITVCPLTTDQNAANILSMELALSTDILFKLNAETVGYLFRRCSRSQPLSAADFCRLYIYCMVEHFRCNEASMQCVTASTLEEAGRILQKKFAKCRKEDKRGTSNIGQDSFDAAYEEYMLLHRNFFFGLEALSILNKRLLGQPFGSSFNDMYSLMQSAGFVGSKEWNECFLSLTGLEMGKFDDNFQELLQLIENNKPMSSELELALNEWRQSRTKPMEGGEKAVKESFNEKKFSLRKLQEEIQLTRLSACKMQLSQEKKALTSLSDAFCSLLQHPSTLSLYPASYYDGCTSLSSKLEPSISRTLEDRILESVSSDASIIFSLYRNHPCDSLRVSSWFSEFQNGLKDRKRESMDVLLARFYRVLADFEYIGLISPYRRKGEQEPAMREFIPNLTDNNVSAALRKLTFFSLAVIVVPLSSMFISKRYIFEGIFGISSNHSITMSAVVAVLLVHVVLVAFVYSAMSEGSQKTHKQTEPCTPDGDAAVAKVSELCKQQCELCGIHAPNVCGKCHCVRYCSKEHQRLHWSLGHKQECNATERAVLTNTLLFPEYEIITEGEHFFETSKSERPTEKRMEAYRQYMTSMDSSAAKGDFKTYGMEELESMSKEADKDFKRFRTRIEQNPEQVIRYQRGGQPLFASQANPPIVPACESCGADRHFEFQIMPHLLTYMGLDTVEALGVDWATICVYTCSANCDGARLRYLKEYTWKQDYNP
;
A
#
# COMPACT_ATOMS: atom_id res chain seq x y z
N MET A 1 7.01 -0.61 -6.71
CA MET A 1 5.78 -1.03 -7.43
C MET A 1 5.86 -2.52 -7.83
N SER A 2 6.58 -3.37 -7.09
CA SER A 2 6.79 -4.79 -7.43
C SER A 2 6.21 -5.76 -6.41
N ASP A 3 5.13 -5.37 -5.72
CA ASP A 3 4.29 -6.30 -4.93
C ASP A 3 2.91 -6.32 -5.58
N ALA A 4 2.81 -7.02 -6.71
CA ALA A 4 1.67 -7.00 -7.62
C ALA A 4 0.48 -7.89 -7.18
N GLU A 5 0.45 -8.28 -5.90
CA GLU A 5 -0.77 -8.78 -5.22
C GLU A 5 -1.34 -7.76 -4.21
N ALA A 6 -0.67 -6.63 -3.97
CA ALA A 6 -1.13 -5.56 -3.10
C ALA A 6 -1.71 -4.37 -3.89
N PHE A 7 -2.82 -4.59 -4.61
CA PHE A 7 -3.71 -3.50 -5.05
C PHE A 7 -4.74 -3.10 -3.97
N HIS A 8 -4.47 -3.43 -2.71
CA HIS A 8 -5.04 -2.73 -1.55
C HIS A 8 -4.11 -1.58 -1.18
N PHE A 9 -4.37 -0.40 -1.73
CA PHE A 9 -3.89 0.82 -1.07
C PHE A 9 -4.65 0.92 0.26
N PHE A 10 -3.96 0.60 1.36
CA PHE A 10 -4.39 0.76 2.74
C PHE A 10 -5.37 1.93 2.93
N PRO A 11 -6.63 1.69 3.34
CA PRO A 11 -7.53 2.75 3.79
C PRO A 11 -7.15 3.13 5.22
N GLY A 12 -5.97 3.71 5.42
CA GLY A 12 -5.53 4.04 6.78
C GLY A 12 -4.04 4.30 6.89
N LYS A 13 -3.59 5.44 6.36
CA LYS A 13 -2.45 6.26 6.82
C LYS A 13 -2.14 7.24 5.70
N ILE A 14 -2.76 8.41 5.77
CA ILE A 14 -2.21 9.60 5.13
C ILE A 14 -0.95 9.90 5.94
N ALA A 15 0.15 9.22 5.64
CA ALA A 15 1.46 9.66 6.08
C ALA A 15 1.71 10.98 5.37
N CYS A 16 1.72 12.06 6.15
CA CYS A 16 2.16 13.40 5.76
C CYS A 16 3.64 13.36 5.37
N PHE A 17 3.99 12.72 4.26
CA PHE A 17 5.24 12.96 3.57
C PHE A 17 5.07 14.26 2.79
N ASN A 18 5.94 15.23 3.04
CA ASN A 18 5.89 16.54 2.42
C ASN A 18 6.15 16.39 0.90
N ARG A 19 5.06 16.25 0.13
CA ARG A 19 5.04 15.86 -1.30
C ARG A 19 5.94 16.74 -2.19
N GLN A 20 6.18 17.98 -1.76
CA GLN A 20 7.00 18.94 -2.49
C GLN A 20 8.48 18.56 -2.54
N GLU A 21 9.06 18.10 -1.43
CA GLU A 21 10.50 17.88 -1.37
C GLU A 21 10.92 16.63 -2.17
N LEU A 22 10.11 15.56 -2.14
CA LEU A 22 10.35 14.36 -2.95
C LEU A 22 10.13 14.62 -4.45
N PHE A 23 9.10 15.38 -4.82
CA PHE A 23 8.84 15.75 -6.21
C PHE A 23 9.95 16.65 -6.76
N THR A 24 10.37 17.66 -6.00
CA THR A 24 11.45 18.58 -6.38
C THR A 24 12.82 17.88 -6.37
N ARG A 25 13.11 16.98 -5.42
CA ARG A 25 14.35 16.17 -5.41
C ARG A 25 14.40 15.19 -6.58
N ALA A 26 13.28 14.58 -6.97
CA ALA A 26 13.21 13.69 -8.14
C ALA A 26 13.47 14.44 -9.47
N LEU A 27 13.15 15.74 -9.52
CA LEU A 27 13.41 16.63 -10.66
C LEU A 27 14.80 17.28 -10.62
N SER A 28 15.42 17.37 -9.44
CA SER A 28 16.68 18.09 -9.20
C SER A 28 17.92 17.62 -9.98
N PRO A 29 18.05 16.37 -10.48
CA PRO A 29 19.23 15.98 -11.24
C PRO A 29 19.14 16.25 -12.75
N LEU A 30 17.96 16.57 -13.29
CA LEU A 30 17.72 16.42 -14.75
C LEU A 30 17.39 17.71 -15.51
N GLU A 31 16.91 18.80 -14.90
CA GLU A 31 16.51 19.99 -15.68
C GLU A 31 16.66 21.34 -14.94
N GLY A 32 17.34 22.28 -15.59
CA GLY A 32 17.01 23.72 -15.54
C GLY A 32 17.14 24.47 -14.20
N SER A 33 16.72 25.74 -14.23
CA SER A 33 16.69 26.63 -13.06
C SER A 33 15.59 26.21 -12.07
N PHE A 34 15.89 26.22 -10.77
CA PHE A 34 14.97 25.92 -9.66
C PHE A 34 13.56 26.54 -9.79
N GLU A 35 13.45 27.74 -10.37
CA GLU A 35 12.17 28.45 -10.63
C GLU A 35 11.22 27.65 -11.54
N LEU A 36 11.74 26.90 -12.52
CA LEU A 36 10.93 26.10 -13.47
C LEU A 36 10.45 24.79 -12.85
N VAL A 37 11.32 24.12 -12.08
CA VAL A 37 10.96 22.90 -11.34
C VAL A 37 9.86 23.20 -10.32
N ASN A 38 9.98 24.34 -9.62
CA ASN A 38 8.95 24.78 -8.67
C ASN A 38 7.62 25.11 -9.38
N LEU A 39 7.66 25.74 -10.56
CA LEU A 39 6.46 26.00 -11.36
C LEU A 39 5.75 24.70 -11.78
N ARG A 40 6.49 23.69 -12.24
CA ARG A 40 5.92 22.37 -12.60
C ARG A 40 5.23 21.72 -11.40
N TYR A 41 5.86 21.77 -10.21
CA TYR A 41 5.24 21.26 -8.99
C TYR A 41 3.98 22.05 -8.61
N ARG A 42 4.00 23.38 -8.71
CA ARG A 42 2.83 24.23 -8.43
C ARG A 42 1.68 23.94 -9.39
N ASN A 43 1.96 23.79 -10.68
CA ASN A 43 0.98 23.38 -11.67
C ASN A 43 0.38 22.02 -11.30
N PHE A 44 1.20 21.01 -11.04
CA PHE A 44 0.74 19.70 -10.58
C PHE A 44 -0.12 19.77 -9.32
N GLU A 45 0.31 20.51 -8.30
CA GLU A 45 -0.41 20.67 -7.04
C GLU A 45 -1.80 21.30 -7.27
N SER A 46 -1.86 22.34 -8.10
CA SER A 46 -3.11 23.02 -8.45
C SER A 46 -4.04 22.11 -9.25
N THR A 47 -3.53 21.42 -10.27
CA THR A 47 -4.28 20.46 -11.07
C THR A 47 -4.82 19.33 -10.20
N MET A 48 -4.04 18.81 -9.25
CA MET A 48 -4.47 17.79 -8.29
C MET A 48 -5.62 18.26 -7.40
N LYS A 49 -5.59 19.53 -6.94
CA LYS A 49 -6.69 20.10 -6.14
C LYS A 49 -8.00 20.16 -6.93
N ILE A 50 -7.93 20.56 -8.20
CA ILE A 50 -9.10 20.58 -9.10
C ILE A 50 -9.59 19.15 -9.36
N PHE A 51 -8.69 18.22 -9.68
CA PHE A 51 -9.01 16.80 -9.85
C PHE A 51 -9.74 16.23 -8.64
N LYS A 52 -9.25 16.45 -7.42
CA LYS A 52 -9.90 15.97 -6.19
C LYS A 52 -11.29 16.56 -5.97
N LYS A 53 -11.52 17.81 -6.39
CA LYS A 53 -12.85 18.43 -6.32
C LYS A 53 -13.82 17.78 -7.31
N LEU A 54 -13.38 17.53 -8.56
CA LEU A 54 -14.17 16.84 -9.58
C LEU A 54 -14.46 15.39 -9.20
N GLU A 55 -13.44 14.65 -8.77
CA GLU A 55 -13.54 13.28 -8.26
C GLU A 55 -14.61 13.18 -7.16
N TYR A 56 -14.53 14.05 -6.13
CA TYR A 56 -15.52 14.07 -5.06
C TYR A 56 -16.93 14.45 -5.53
N GLY A 57 -17.02 15.42 -6.45
CA GLY A 57 -18.29 15.84 -7.05
C GLY A 57 -18.98 14.70 -7.79
N LEU A 58 -18.22 13.95 -8.59
CA LEU A 58 -18.71 12.83 -9.36
C LEU A 58 -19.06 11.63 -8.48
N PHE A 59 -18.18 11.25 -7.55
CA PHE A 59 -18.50 10.18 -6.62
C PHE A 59 -19.76 10.49 -5.82
N LYS A 60 -19.98 11.77 -5.50
CA LYS A 60 -21.22 12.20 -4.88
C LYS A 60 -22.41 12.07 -5.84
N SER A 61 -22.33 12.45 -7.12
CA SER A 61 -23.47 12.34 -8.05
C SER A 61 -23.79 10.90 -8.42
N VAL A 62 -22.78 10.04 -8.62
CA VAL A 62 -22.94 8.64 -8.99
C VAL A 62 -23.45 7.80 -7.81
N HIS A 63 -22.87 7.96 -6.62
CA HIS A 63 -23.22 7.12 -5.47
C HIS A 63 -24.36 7.67 -4.61
N ILE A 64 -24.94 8.85 -4.92
CA ILE A 64 -26.05 9.39 -4.11
C ILE A 64 -27.30 8.52 -4.20
N GLU A 65 -27.63 8.01 -5.39
CA GLU A 65 -28.79 7.14 -5.59
C GLU A 65 -28.62 5.83 -4.81
N ARG A 66 -27.41 5.26 -4.86
CA ARG A 66 -27.02 4.06 -4.08
C ARG A 66 -27.10 4.31 -2.58
N ALA A 67 -26.63 5.47 -2.12
CA ALA A 67 -26.71 5.86 -0.71
C ALA A 67 -28.16 6.06 -0.25
N GLN A 68 -29.00 6.64 -1.11
CA GLN A 68 -30.44 6.78 -0.87
C GLN A 68 -31.13 5.42 -0.78
N LEU A 69 -30.81 4.50 -1.69
CA LEU A 69 -31.33 3.14 -1.65
C LEU A 69 -30.93 2.43 -0.35
N LEU A 70 -29.65 2.49 0.03
CA LEU A 70 -29.17 1.89 1.28
C LEU A 70 -29.91 2.47 2.50
N LEU A 71 -30.07 3.79 2.57
CA LEU A 71 -30.80 4.45 3.65
C LEU A 71 -32.28 4.01 3.69
N GLN A 72 -32.96 3.96 2.54
CA GLN A 72 -34.35 3.51 2.46
C GLN A 72 -34.49 2.06 2.95
N ARG A 73 -33.56 1.18 2.58
CA ARG A 73 -33.55 -0.22 3.04
C ARG A 73 -33.31 -0.33 4.54
N LEU A 74 -32.34 0.40 5.09
CA LEU A 74 -32.07 0.43 6.53
C LEU A 74 -33.27 0.98 7.33
N GLN A 75 -33.94 2.02 6.83
CA GLN A 75 -35.16 2.55 7.46
C GLN A 75 -36.32 1.54 7.41
N ALA A 76 -36.48 0.80 6.32
CA ALA A 76 -37.48 -0.27 6.23
C ALA A 76 -37.18 -1.40 7.22
N ILE A 77 -35.90 -1.80 7.35
CA ILE A 77 -35.45 -2.79 8.34
C ILE A 77 -35.75 -2.30 9.75
N GLN A 78 -35.45 -1.02 10.08
CA GLN A 78 -35.74 -0.47 11.40
C GLN A 78 -37.23 -0.48 11.74
N ARG A 79 -38.12 -0.15 10.78
CA ARG A 79 -39.57 -0.22 10.98
C ARG A 79 -40.04 -1.64 11.25
N LYS A 80 -39.49 -2.62 10.51
CA LYS A 80 -39.78 -4.05 10.74
C LYS A 80 -39.29 -4.50 12.12
N ALA A 81 -38.06 -4.11 12.47
CA ALA A 81 -37.47 -4.41 13.78
C ALA A 81 -38.28 -3.80 14.93
N ALA A 82 -38.93 -2.66 14.74
CA ALA A 82 -39.80 -2.04 15.75
C ALA A 82 -41.10 -2.83 16.02
N GLN A 83 -41.56 -3.64 15.05
CA GLN A 83 -42.79 -4.44 15.17
C GLN A 83 -42.55 -5.82 15.79
N GLU A 84 -41.32 -6.32 15.73
CA GLU A 84 -40.94 -7.63 16.28
C GLU A 84 -40.42 -7.48 17.72
N ASN A 85 -40.99 -8.25 18.65
CA ASN A 85 -40.61 -8.29 20.07
C ASN A 85 -39.60 -9.43 20.39
N SER A 86 -39.28 -10.29 19.42
CA SER A 86 -38.36 -11.42 19.52
C SER A 86 -36.96 -11.08 19.00
N ALA A 87 -36.05 -12.05 19.01
CA ALA A 87 -34.72 -11.93 18.41
C ALA A 87 -34.80 -11.43 16.96
N PHE A 88 -34.03 -10.39 16.60
CA PHE A 88 -34.08 -9.75 15.29
C PHE A 88 -32.69 -9.64 14.66
N VAL A 89 -32.48 -10.36 13.55
CA VAL A 89 -31.35 -10.16 12.64
C VAL A 89 -31.82 -10.06 11.20
N HIS A 90 -31.35 -9.05 10.49
CA HIS A 90 -31.62 -8.89 9.06
C HIS A 90 -30.33 -8.82 8.26
N LEU A 91 -30.17 -9.66 7.24
CA LEU A 91 -29.04 -9.62 6.31
C LEU A 91 -29.43 -8.86 5.04
N LEU A 92 -28.76 -7.74 4.81
CA LEU A 92 -28.86 -6.95 3.59
C LEU A 92 -27.63 -7.23 2.72
N LEU A 93 -27.84 -7.94 1.62
CA LEU A 93 -26.81 -8.13 0.60
C LEU A 93 -26.78 -6.89 -0.30
N PHE A 94 -25.69 -6.13 -0.24
CA PHE A 94 -25.55 -4.87 -0.96
C PHE A 94 -24.36 -4.96 -1.93
N PRO A 95 -24.61 -5.06 -3.25
CA PRO A 95 -23.53 -5.15 -4.23
C PRO A 95 -22.80 -3.81 -4.30
N THR A 96 -21.48 -3.86 -4.46
CA THR A 96 -20.56 -2.71 -4.47
C THR A 96 -19.51 -2.84 -5.57
N GLU A 97 -18.79 -1.76 -5.85
CA GLU A 97 -17.57 -1.83 -6.66
C GLU A 97 -16.50 -2.70 -5.98
N ARG A 98 -15.64 -3.35 -6.78
CA ARG A 98 -14.60 -4.29 -6.31
C ARG A 98 -13.81 -3.83 -5.09
N HIS A 99 -13.38 -2.57 -5.06
CA HIS A 99 -12.49 -2.03 -4.03
C HIS A 99 -13.19 -1.21 -2.95
N LEU A 100 -14.53 -1.27 -2.84
CA LEU A 100 -15.32 -0.60 -1.80
C LEU A 100 -15.08 0.90 -1.61
N ASN A 101 -14.49 1.59 -2.59
CA ASN A 101 -14.14 3.01 -2.44
C ASN A 101 -15.37 3.92 -2.31
N GLU A 102 -16.54 3.45 -2.73
CA GLU A 102 -17.81 4.12 -2.52
C GLU A 102 -18.28 4.08 -1.05
N VAL A 103 -17.85 3.09 -0.26
CA VAL A 103 -18.38 2.83 1.10
C VAL A 103 -18.22 4.04 2.02
N PRO A 104 -17.06 4.73 2.11
CA PRO A 104 -16.95 5.95 2.90
C PRO A 104 -17.93 7.05 2.48
N VAL A 105 -18.19 7.21 1.18
CA VAL A 105 -19.12 8.22 0.65
C VAL A 105 -20.57 7.84 0.98
N LEU A 106 -20.93 6.57 0.77
CA LEU A 106 -22.23 6.01 1.13
C LEU A 106 -22.51 6.22 2.62
N LEU A 107 -21.57 5.82 3.49
CA LEU A 107 -21.72 5.92 4.94
C LEU A 107 -21.77 7.37 5.42
N LYS A 108 -20.97 8.26 4.85
CA LYS A 108 -21.02 9.69 5.17
C LYS A 108 -22.39 10.27 4.80
N TYR A 109 -22.94 9.90 3.66
CA TYR A 109 -24.27 10.33 3.24
C TYR A 109 -25.38 9.79 4.15
N VAL A 110 -25.37 8.47 4.39
CA VAL A 110 -26.33 7.77 5.25
C VAL A 110 -26.31 8.37 6.65
N LYS A 111 -25.13 8.48 7.30
CA LYS A 111 -24.97 9.08 8.64
C LYS A 111 -25.47 10.53 8.69
N LYS A 112 -25.22 11.33 7.65
CA LYS A 112 -25.68 12.73 7.58
C LYS A 112 -27.21 12.81 7.45
N ARG A 113 -27.84 11.92 6.68
CA ARG A 113 -29.30 11.91 6.48
C ARG A 113 -30.04 11.17 7.58
N SER A 114 -29.36 10.32 8.34
CA SER A 114 -29.89 9.56 9.47
C SER A 114 -29.62 10.24 10.84
N LEU A 115 -29.38 11.55 10.88
CA LEU A 115 -29.08 12.30 12.12
C LEU A 115 -30.14 12.11 13.22
N HIS A 116 -31.39 11.84 12.82
CA HIS A 116 -32.53 11.61 13.71
C HIS A 116 -32.88 10.12 13.89
N SER A 117 -32.19 9.21 13.21
CA SER A 117 -32.38 7.76 13.36
C SER A 117 -31.41 7.20 14.39
N ASP A 118 -31.87 6.29 15.25
CA ASP A 118 -31.04 5.60 16.25
C ASP A 118 -30.23 4.45 15.60
N PHE A 119 -29.36 4.78 14.64
CA PHE A 119 -28.44 3.82 14.02
C PHE A 119 -27.06 3.84 14.69
N ALA A 120 -26.56 2.65 15.02
CA ALA A 120 -25.17 2.44 15.45
C ALA A 120 -24.41 1.68 14.36
N PHE A 121 -23.48 2.34 13.67
CA PHE A 121 -22.74 1.74 12.55
C PHE A 121 -21.39 1.18 12.99
N VAL A 122 -21.20 -0.13 12.81
CA VAL A 122 -19.93 -0.84 13.00
C VAL A 122 -19.39 -1.26 11.63
N ARG A 123 -18.08 -1.13 11.42
CA ARG A 123 -17.39 -1.60 10.20
C ARG A 123 -16.50 -2.77 10.57
N ILE A 124 -16.68 -3.90 9.92
CA ILE A 124 -15.85 -5.09 10.09
C ILE A 124 -15.18 -5.38 8.74
N CYS A 125 -13.86 -5.45 8.75
CA CYS A 125 -13.01 -5.67 7.57
C CYS A 125 -12.16 -6.93 7.79
N PRO A 126 -12.05 -7.84 6.81
CA PRO A 126 -11.35 -9.11 6.95
C PRO A 126 -9.82 -8.95 7.13
N GLY A 127 -9.24 -7.83 6.65
CA GLY A 127 -7.82 -7.52 6.87
C GLY A 127 -7.50 -6.87 8.21
N LEU A 128 -8.50 -6.45 8.98
CA LEU A 128 -8.32 -5.81 10.31
C LEU A 128 -8.85 -6.66 11.46
N HIS A 129 -9.79 -7.57 11.18
CA HIS A 129 -10.45 -8.40 12.18
C HIS A 129 -10.25 -9.87 11.81
N CYS A 130 -9.42 -10.56 12.58
CA CYS A 130 -8.98 -11.92 12.32
C CYS A 130 -9.72 -12.95 13.19
N ASN A 131 -10.34 -12.52 14.30
CA ASN A 131 -11.07 -13.38 15.23
C ASN A 131 -12.34 -12.70 15.76
N ALA A 132 -13.25 -13.48 16.36
CA ALA A 132 -14.51 -12.96 16.91
C ALA A 132 -14.33 -11.98 18.08
N GLY A 133 -13.22 -12.07 18.83
CA GLY A 133 -12.93 -11.18 19.95
C GLY A 133 -12.69 -9.74 19.51
N GLU A 134 -11.93 -9.54 18.44
CA GLU A 134 -11.71 -8.22 17.81
C GLU A 134 -13.01 -7.62 17.27
N ILE A 135 -13.86 -8.44 16.64
CA ILE A 135 -15.18 -8.02 16.17
C ILE A 135 -16.05 -7.55 17.35
N GLN A 136 -16.05 -8.32 18.45
CA GLN A 136 -16.80 -7.96 19.65
C GLN A 136 -16.31 -6.65 20.26
N GLN A 137 -14.99 -6.41 20.30
CA GLN A 137 -14.40 -5.17 20.80
C GLN A 137 -14.83 -3.97 19.95
N GLU A 138 -14.81 -4.06 18.62
CA GLU A 138 -15.25 -2.95 17.76
C GLU A 138 -16.75 -2.66 17.91
N ILE A 139 -17.58 -3.69 18.06
CA ILE A 139 -19.00 -3.50 18.37
C ILE A 139 -19.17 -2.81 19.73
N ALA A 140 -18.40 -3.22 20.75
CA ALA A 140 -18.42 -2.60 22.07
C ALA A 140 -18.09 -1.10 22.01
N ILE A 141 -17.04 -0.72 21.28
CA ILE A 141 -16.60 0.68 21.10
C ILE A 141 -17.71 1.52 20.47
N VAL A 142 -18.36 1.01 19.42
CA VAL A 142 -19.43 1.75 18.74
C VAL A 142 -20.68 1.89 19.61
N LEU A 143 -21.08 0.83 20.31
CA LEU A 143 -22.21 0.87 21.23
C LEU A 143 -21.97 1.82 22.41
N LEU A 144 -20.75 1.83 22.95
CA LEU A 144 -20.36 2.77 24.00
C LEU A 144 -20.42 4.23 23.51
N ARG A 145 -19.90 4.51 22.30
CA ARG A 145 -20.03 5.83 21.67
C ARG A 145 -21.48 6.25 21.47
N PHE A 146 -22.36 5.30 21.14
CA PHE A 146 -23.80 5.55 21.04
C PHE A 146 -24.39 5.96 22.41
N LEU A 147 -24.10 5.21 23.47
CA LEU A 147 -24.54 5.52 24.83
C LEU A 147 -24.09 6.92 25.28
N LEU A 148 -22.82 7.27 25.05
CA LEU A 148 -22.24 8.58 25.40
C LEU A 148 -22.89 9.72 24.60
N LYS A 149 -23.06 9.55 23.28
CA LYS A 149 -23.68 10.55 22.41
C LYS A 149 -25.10 10.91 22.88
N HIS A 150 -25.82 9.93 23.42
CA HIS A 150 -27.19 10.10 23.90
C HIS A 150 -27.30 10.41 25.40
N LYS A 151 -26.17 10.65 26.08
CA LYS A 151 -26.10 10.95 27.52
C LYS A 151 -26.79 9.88 28.39
N LEU A 152 -26.76 8.63 27.93
CA LEU A 152 -27.30 7.49 28.68
C LEU A 152 -26.32 6.99 29.75
N VAL A 153 -25.05 7.36 29.61
CA VAL A 153 -23.99 7.15 30.60
C VAL A 153 -23.21 8.47 30.76
N ASN A 154 -22.95 8.87 32.00
CA ASN A 154 -22.36 10.19 32.33
C ASN A 154 -20.82 10.20 32.35
N THR A 155 -20.19 9.04 32.40
CA THR A 155 -18.74 8.86 32.44
C THR A 155 -18.35 7.68 31.56
N ILE A 156 -17.13 7.69 31.01
CA ILE A 156 -16.51 6.50 30.41
C ILE A 156 -15.79 5.81 31.58
N PRO A 157 -16.39 4.83 32.29
CA PRO A 157 -15.57 4.01 33.17
C PRO A 157 -14.54 3.29 32.30
N GLU A 158 -13.29 3.25 32.76
CA GLU A 158 -12.12 2.77 32.02
C GLU A 158 -12.32 1.35 31.44
N HIS A 159 -13.22 0.55 32.03
CA HIS A 159 -13.67 -0.74 31.51
C HIS A 159 -15.18 -0.95 31.70
N LEU A 160 -16.00 -0.65 30.69
CA LEU A 160 -17.35 -1.20 30.59
C LEU A 160 -17.25 -2.58 29.94
N SER A 161 -17.61 -3.64 30.67
CA SER A 161 -17.72 -4.97 30.08
C SER A 161 -18.76 -4.95 28.96
N PHE A 162 -18.54 -5.75 27.90
CA PHE A 162 -19.50 -5.86 26.79
C PHE A 162 -20.91 -6.16 27.30
N GLU A 163 -21.03 -7.07 28.26
CA GLU A 163 -22.28 -7.42 28.93
C GLU A 163 -23.01 -6.23 29.57
N LEU A 164 -22.27 -5.35 30.25
CA LEU A 164 -22.86 -4.17 30.89
C LEU A 164 -23.35 -3.14 29.85
N ILE A 165 -22.63 -2.99 28.73
CA ILE A 165 -23.06 -2.14 27.60
C ILE A 165 -24.40 -2.66 27.06
N ILE A 166 -24.49 -3.96 26.79
CA ILE A 166 -25.71 -4.58 26.27
C ILE A 166 -26.87 -4.44 27.28
N ALA A 167 -26.63 -4.77 28.55
CA ALA A 167 -27.65 -4.65 29.59
C ALA A 167 -28.17 -3.21 29.75
N THR A 168 -27.30 -2.21 29.59
CA THR A 168 -27.71 -0.80 29.63
C THR A 168 -28.62 -0.44 28.44
N LEU A 169 -28.31 -0.95 27.25
CA LEU A 169 -29.12 -0.75 26.05
C LEU A 169 -30.48 -1.45 26.14
N GLU A 170 -30.52 -2.67 26.67
CA GLU A 170 -31.76 -3.44 26.88
C GLU A 170 -32.76 -2.70 27.80
N ASN A 171 -32.23 -2.05 28.84
CA ASN A 171 -33.02 -1.35 29.85
C ASN A 171 -33.44 0.07 29.44
N CYS A 172 -32.95 0.59 28.30
CA CYS A 172 -33.26 1.94 27.83
C CYS A 172 -34.28 1.92 26.67
N GLU A 173 -35.34 2.74 26.73
CA GLU A 173 -36.32 2.87 25.62
C GLU A 173 -35.66 3.21 24.28
N ARG A 174 -34.63 4.08 24.32
CA ARG A 174 -33.89 4.46 23.11
C ARG A 174 -33.03 3.32 22.59
N GLY A 175 -32.51 2.46 23.48
CA GLY A 175 -31.81 1.23 23.11
C GLY A 175 -32.74 0.21 22.44
N LYS A 176 -34.00 0.12 22.87
CA LYS A 176 -35.03 -0.75 22.24
C LYS A 176 -35.40 -0.33 20.81
N ASN A 177 -35.24 0.96 20.48
CA ASN A 177 -35.48 1.52 19.14
C ASN A 177 -34.22 1.63 18.29
N MET A 178 -33.05 1.39 18.88
CA MET A 178 -31.77 1.43 18.19
C MET A 178 -31.61 0.20 17.28
N LEU A 179 -31.07 0.42 16.08
CA LEU A 179 -30.65 -0.64 15.17
C LEU A 179 -29.12 -0.64 15.08
N LEU A 180 -28.50 -1.75 15.49
CA LEU A 180 -27.07 -1.99 15.29
C LEU A 180 -26.85 -2.41 13.83
N VAL A 181 -26.14 -1.59 13.06
CA VAL A 181 -25.82 -1.84 11.65
C VAL A 181 -24.37 -2.31 11.55
N ILE A 182 -24.17 -3.61 11.32
CA ILE A 182 -22.86 -4.23 11.12
C ILE A 182 -22.56 -4.28 9.62
N LEU A 183 -21.57 -3.51 9.18
CA LEU A 183 -21.11 -3.48 7.80
C LEU A 183 -19.97 -4.47 7.64
N LEU A 184 -20.19 -5.55 6.89
CA LEU A 184 -19.13 -6.47 6.51
C LEU A 184 -18.55 -6.00 5.17
N GLU A 185 -17.34 -5.46 5.23
CA GLU A 185 -16.59 -4.99 4.07
C GLU A 185 -15.92 -6.19 3.37
N GLU A 186 -16.15 -6.36 2.07
CA GLU A 186 -15.55 -7.44 1.28
C GLU A 186 -16.04 -8.80 1.75
N ALA A 187 -17.36 -8.94 1.89
CA ALA A 187 -18.02 -10.16 2.38
C ALA A 187 -17.65 -11.45 1.59
N HIS A 188 -17.08 -11.32 0.39
CA HIS A 188 -16.60 -12.41 -0.46
C HIS A 188 -15.19 -12.90 -0.10
N VAL A 189 -14.45 -12.18 0.74
CA VAL A 189 -13.06 -12.47 1.15
C VAL A 189 -12.99 -13.09 2.54
N PHE A 190 -14.03 -12.94 3.37
CA PHE A 190 -14.01 -13.42 4.75
C PHE A 190 -13.77 -14.94 4.84
N PRO A 191 -12.85 -15.38 5.73
CA PRO A 191 -12.65 -16.80 5.99
C PRO A 191 -13.91 -17.47 6.53
N GLU A 192 -14.20 -18.68 6.07
CA GLU A 192 -15.39 -19.45 6.48
C GLU A 192 -15.41 -19.70 8.00
N ALA A 193 -14.25 -19.99 8.60
CA ALA A 193 -14.10 -20.18 10.03
C ALA A 193 -14.53 -18.93 10.83
N LEU A 194 -14.09 -17.75 10.40
CA LEU A 194 -14.43 -16.49 11.05
C LEU A 194 -15.92 -16.14 10.88
N LEU A 195 -16.51 -16.39 9.70
CA LEU A 195 -17.94 -16.20 9.47
C LEU A 195 -18.79 -17.10 10.37
N LYS A 196 -18.33 -18.32 10.66
CA LYS A 196 -19.00 -19.25 11.57
C LYS A 196 -18.99 -18.74 13.01
N GLU A 197 -17.84 -18.29 13.50
CA GLU A 197 -17.74 -17.68 14.85
C GLU A 197 -18.58 -16.40 14.95
N PHE A 198 -18.49 -15.54 13.94
CA PHE A 198 -19.30 -14.33 13.82
C PHE A 198 -20.80 -14.64 13.82
N SER A 199 -21.21 -15.69 13.11
CA SER A 199 -22.60 -16.12 13.08
C SER A 199 -23.10 -16.54 14.47
N SER A 200 -22.32 -17.35 15.19
CA SER A 200 -22.62 -17.73 16.57
C SER A 200 -22.75 -16.52 17.50
N PHE A 201 -21.83 -15.56 17.36
CA PHE A 201 -21.84 -14.32 18.13
C PHE A 201 -23.09 -13.47 17.84
N CYS A 202 -23.43 -13.25 16.56
CA CYS A 202 -24.60 -12.48 16.16
C CYS A 202 -25.91 -13.12 16.61
N SER A 203 -26.02 -14.45 16.58
CA SER A 203 -27.19 -15.17 17.11
C SER A 203 -27.39 -14.89 18.59
N GLY A 204 -26.33 -14.92 19.41
CA GLY A 204 -26.41 -14.54 20.83
C GLY A 204 -26.78 -13.07 21.05
N LEU A 205 -26.25 -12.16 20.22
CA LEU A 205 -26.53 -10.73 20.29
C LEU A 205 -27.98 -10.39 19.88
N SER A 206 -28.54 -11.13 18.93
CA SER A 206 -29.83 -10.84 18.31
C SER A 206 -31.04 -10.91 19.23
N ALA A 207 -30.95 -11.72 20.29
CA ALA A 207 -31.98 -11.84 21.32
C ALA A 207 -32.07 -10.59 22.20
N ARG A 208 -31.00 -9.78 22.20
CA ARG A 208 -30.77 -8.67 23.14
C ARG A 208 -30.84 -7.33 22.44
N ILE A 209 -30.30 -7.28 21.22
CA ILE A 209 -30.20 -6.07 20.41
C ILE A 209 -30.64 -6.33 18.96
N LYS A 210 -31.48 -5.44 18.45
CA LYS A 210 -31.92 -5.45 17.05
C LYS A 210 -30.74 -5.18 16.13
N THR A 211 -30.41 -6.15 15.27
CA THR A 211 -29.20 -6.11 14.44
C THR A 211 -29.52 -6.21 12.96
N ALA A 212 -28.84 -5.40 12.15
CA ALA A 212 -28.84 -5.46 10.70
C ALA A 212 -27.41 -5.68 10.20
N ILE A 213 -27.18 -6.77 9.49
CA ILE A 213 -25.90 -7.10 8.86
C ILE A 213 -25.98 -6.65 7.41
N VAL A 214 -25.12 -5.73 7.01
CA VAL A 214 -25.00 -5.26 5.62
C VAL A 214 -23.73 -5.88 5.05
N ALA A 215 -23.90 -6.91 4.22
CA ALA A 215 -22.79 -7.54 3.53
C ALA A 215 -22.50 -6.80 2.22
N LEU A 216 -21.37 -6.07 2.22
CA LEU A 216 -20.86 -5.36 1.06
C LEU A 216 -19.99 -6.33 0.26
N TYR A 217 -20.40 -6.64 -0.96
CA TYR A 217 -19.68 -7.59 -1.82
C TYR A 217 -19.46 -6.99 -3.21
N ALA A 218 -18.39 -7.40 -3.89
CA ALA A 218 -18.13 -6.97 -5.24
C ALA A 218 -19.19 -7.57 -6.19
N SER A 219 -19.84 -6.73 -6.99
CA SER A 219 -20.97 -7.13 -7.87
C SER A 219 -20.62 -8.21 -8.89
N GLU A 220 -19.33 -8.40 -9.18
CA GLU A 220 -18.79 -9.45 -10.05
C GLU A 220 -19.01 -10.85 -9.49
N PHE A 221 -19.14 -10.99 -8.16
CA PHE A 221 -19.40 -12.27 -7.53
C PHE A 221 -20.92 -12.49 -7.40
N PRO A 222 -21.45 -13.65 -7.85
CA PRO A 222 -22.84 -13.97 -7.63
C PRO A 222 -23.10 -14.10 -6.13
N TYR A 223 -24.10 -13.36 -5.63
CA TYR A 223 -24.41 -13.32 -4.19
C TYR A 223 -24.72 -14.71 -3.59
N LYS A 224 -25.14 -15.67 -4.42
CA LYS A 224 -25.39 -17.07 -4.03
C LYS A 224 -24.12 -17.82 -3.61
N ASN A 225 -22.95 -17.35 -4.02
CA ASN A 225 -21.66 -17.96 -3.67
C ASN A 225 -21.03 -17.31 -2.43
N LEU A 226 -21.68 -16.32 -1.82
CA LEU A 226 -21.20 -15.73 -0.58
C LEU A 226 -21.41 -16.72 0.56
N CYS A 227 -20.33 -17.13 1.23
CA CYS A 227 -20.37 -18.06 2.37
C CYS A 227 -21.30 -17.55 3.48
N ILE A 228 -21.48 -16.23 3.65
CA ILE A 228 -22.42 -15.69 4.65
C ILE A 228 -23.88 -16.11 4.41
N THR A 229 -24.25 -16.48 3.18
CA THR A 229 -25.61 -16.89 2.84
C THR A 229 -25.91 -18.35 3.15
N SER A 230 -24.88 -19.17 3.38
CA SER A 230 -25.04 -20.60 3.71
C SER A 230 -25.08 -20.88 5.21
N PHE A 231 -24.83 -19.89 6.08
CA PHE A 231 -24.89 -20.09 7.53
C PHE A 231 -26.33 -20.02 8.06
N PRO A 232 -26.77 -21.01 8.86
CA PRO A 232 -28.09 -21.03 9.44
C PRO A 232 -28.14 -20.04 10.61
N PHE A 233 -28.69 -18.87 10.35
CA PHE A 233 -29.25 -18.04 11.40
C PHE A 233 -30.74 -18.36 11.44
N ASP A 234 -31.19 -19.08 12.47
CA ASP A 234 -32.57 -19.62 12.56
C ASP A 234 -33.69 -18.56 12.46
N CYS A 235 -33.36 -17.26 12.47
CA CYS A 235 -34.31 -16.13 12.41
C CYS A 235 -33.93 -15.01 11.40
N MET A 236 -33.00 -15.23 10.46
CA MET A 236 -32.50 -14.14 9.62
C MET A 236 -33.31 -13.90 8.35
N ASN A 237 -33.86 -12.70 8.24
CA ASN A 237 -34.46 -12.24 6.99
C ASN A 237 -33.36 -11.76 6.02
N ILE A 238 -33.31 -12.33 4.82
CA ILE A 238 -32.35 -11.92 3.78
C ILE A 238 -33.04 -10.97 2.80
N THR A 239 -32.42 -9.85 2.49
CA THR A 239 -32.84 -8.93 1.41
C THR A 239 -31.67 -8.65 0.50
N VAL A 240 -31.87 -8.86 -0.79
CA VAL A 240 -30.89 -8.54 -1.83
C VAL A 240 -31.24 -7.18 -2.40
N CYS A 241 -30.29 -6.24 -2.37
CA CYS A 241 -30.45 -4.99 -3.12
C CYS A 241 -30.19 -5.26 -4.60
N PRO A 242 -31.05 -4.77 -5.52
CA PRO A 242 -30.78 -4.86 -6.94
C PRO A 242 -29.51 -4.06 -7.26
N LEU A 243 -28.78 -4.51 -8.28
CA LEU A 243 -27.71 -3.71 -8.85
C LEU A 243 -28.36 -2.49 -9.51
N THR A 244 -28.23 -1.32 -8.89
CA THR A 244 -28.70 -0.07 -9.49
C THR A 244 -27.66 0.36 -10.52
N THR A 245 -27.98 0.04 -11.78
CA THR A 245 -27.41 0.53 -13.06
C THR A 245 -25.90 0.32 -13.31
N ASP A 246 -25.63 -0.30 -14.47
CA ASP A 246 -24.33 -0.47 -15.15
C ASP A 246 -23.72 0.84 -15.66
N GLN A 247 -23.93 1.96 -14.95
CA GLN A 247 -23.17 3.16 -15.25
C GLN A 247 -21.73 2.89 -14.85
N ASN A 248 -20.91 2.58 -15.85
CA ASN A 248 -19.47 2.42 -15.66
C ASN A 248 -18.92 3.77 -15.17
N ALA A 249 -18.84 3.93 -13.85
CA ALA A 249 -18.46 5.17 -13.19
C ALA A 249 -17.07 5.65 -13.67
N ALA A 250 -16.18 4.72 -14.05
CA ALA A 250 -14.92 5.05 -14.68
C ALA A 250 -15.09 5.68 -16.07
N ASN A 251 -16.03 5.21 -16.90
CA ASN A 251 -16.34 5.84 -18.19
C ASN A 251 -16.90 7.26 -18.02
N ILE A 252 -17.81 7.45 -17.06
CA ILE A 252 -18.36 8.79 -16.76
C ILE A 252 -17.24 9.70 -16.27
N LEU A 253 -16.40 9.22 -15.36
CA LEU A 253 -15.26 9.98 -14.85
C LEU A 253 -14.25 10.32 -15.95
N SER A 254 -13.93 9.37 -16.83
CA SER A 254 -13.07 9.57 -18.00
C SER A 254 -13.61 10.70 -18.88
N MET A 255 -14.91 10.67 -19.17
CA MET A 255 -15.60 11.69 -19.96
C MET A 255 -15.56 13.06 -19.28
N GLU A 256 -15.92 13.16 -18.00
CA GLU A 256 -15.93 14.41 -17.23
C GLU A 256 -14.54 15.04 -17.12
N LEU A 257 -13.50 14.22 -16.88
CA LEU A 257 -12.12 14.69 -16.85
C LEU A 257 -11.64 15.14 -18.22
N ALA A 258 -12.09 14.50 -19.30
CA ALA A 258 -11.77 14.92 -20.65
C ALA A 258 -12.46 16.25 -21.01
N LEU A 259 -13.75 16.39 -20.67
CA LEU A 259 -14.58 17.59 -20.92
C LEU A 259 -14.14 18.81 -20.10
N SER A 260 -13.62 18.61 -18.88
CA SER A 260 -13.30 19.70 -17.97
C SER A 260 -12.29 20.69 -18.57
N THR A 261 -12.63 21.98 -18.61
CA THR A 261 -11.70 23.05 -19.00
C THR A 261 -10.81 23.52 -17.84
N ASP A 262 -11.15 23.16 -16.60
CA ASP A 262 -10.37 23.51 -15.41
C ASP A 262 -9.07 22.70 -15.29
N ILE A 263 -9.00 21.55 -15.98
CA ILE A 263 -7.84 20.66 -16.00
C ILE A 263 -7.27 20.64 -17.41
N LEU A 264 -6.13 21.31 -17.60
CA LEU A 264 -5.42 21.29 -18.88
C LEU A 264 -4.79 19.92 -19.19
N PHE A 265 -4.41 19.16 -18.16
CA PHE A 265 -3.85 17.82 -18.29
C PHE A 265 -4.88 16.82 -18.82
N LYS A 266 -4.57 16.12 -19.93
CA LYS A 266 -5.44 15.14 -20.59
C LYS A 266 -4.69 13.84 -20.87
N LEU A 267 -5.44 12.75 -20.94
CA LEU A 267 -4.96 11.48 -21.47
C LEU A 267 -5.32 11.39 -22.94
N ASN A 268 -4.38 11.00 -23.80
CA ASN A 268 -4.70 10.70 -25.19
C ASN A 268 -5.52 9.40 -25.30
N ALA A 269 -6.16 9.21 -26.45
CA ALA A 269 -6.96 8.04 -26.77
C ALA A 269 -6.22 6.71 -26.56
N GLU A 270 -4.95 6.64 -26.97
CA GLU A 270 -4.15 5.42 -26.82
C GLU A 270 -4.01 5.04 -25.34
N THR A 271 -3.71 6.01 -24.48
CA THR A 271 -3.58 5.81 -23.04
C THR A 271 -4.92 5.42 -22.43
N VAL A 272 -6.01 6.13 -22.74
CA VAL A 272 -7.36 5.79 -22.24
C VAL A 272 -7.73 4.36 -22.66
N GLY A 273 -7.53 4.02 -23.94
CA GLY A 273 -7.78 2.69 -24.47
C GLY A 273 -6.90 1.61 -23.84
N TYR A 274 -5.65 1.93 -23.46
CA TYR A 274 -4.77 1.02 -22.74
C TYR A 274 -5.28 0.78 -21.29
N LEU A 275 -5.63 1.85 -20.57
CA LEU A 275 -6.14 1.76 -19.20
C LEU A 275 -7.42 0.92 -19.12
N PHE A 276 -8.37 1.13 -20.04
CA PHE A 276 -9.64 0.41 -20.04
C PHE A 276 -9.57 -1.02 -20.61
N ARG A 277 -8.63 -1.33 -21.51
CA ARG A 277 -8.53 -2.68 -22.12
C ARG A 277 -7.52 -3.61 -21.45
N ARG A 278 -6.36 -3.09 -21.03
CA ARG A 278 -5.25 -3.90 -20.52
C ARG A 278 -5.21 -3.94 -19.00
N CYS A 279 -5.25 -2.78 -18.34
CA CYS A 279 -5.19 -2.73 -16.87
C CYS A 279 -6.42 -3.38 -16.21
N SER A 280 -7.53 -3.48 -16.93
CA SER A 280 -8.79 -4.01 -16.43
C SER A 280 -8.90 -5.55 -16.50
N ARG A 281 -7.93 -6.25 -17.10
CA ARG A 281 -7.85 -7.72 -17.20
C ARG A 281 -9.18 -8.40 -17.62
N SER A 282 -9.83 -7.84 -18.64
CA SER A 282 -11.12 -8.31 -19.17
C SER A 282 -12.33 -8.08 -18.25
N GLN A 283 -12.21 -7.21 -17.26
CA GLN A 283 -13.29 -6.76 -16.38
C GLN A 283 -13.49 -5.24 -16.51
N PRO A 284 -14.64 -4.67 -16.10
CA PRO A 284 -14.82 -3.23 -16.11
C PRO A 284 -13.89 -2.55 -15.08
N LEU A 285 -13.12 -1.56 -15.52
CA LEU A 285 -12.24 -0.77 -14.66
C LEU A 285 -13.08 0.01 -13.62
N SER A 286 -12.76 -0.10 -12.33
CA SER A 286 -13.45 0.68 -11.29
C SER A 286 -13.09 2.16 -11.39
N ALA A 287 -14.00 3.06 -10.98
CA ALA A 287 -13.73 4.50 -11.00
C ALA A 287 -12.51 4.88 -10.16
N ALA A 288 -12.31 4.19 -9.03
CA ALA A 288 -11.17 4.44 -8.16
C ALA A 288 -9.84 3.94 -8.75
N ASP A 289 -9.83 2.80 -9.43
CA ASP A 289 -8.61 2.34 -10.11
C ASP A 289 -8.28 3.25 -11.28
N PHE A 290 -9.30 3.70 -12.02
CA PHE A 290 -9.12 4.74 -13.02
C PHE A 290 -8.55 6.04 -12.42
N CYS A 291 -9.05 6.52 -11.27
CA CYS A 291 -8.47 7.67 -10.56
C CYS A 291 -7.00 7.46 -10.23
N ARG A 292 -6.64 6.28 -9.69
CA ARG A 292 -5.26 5.95 -9.31
C ARG A 292 -4.34 5.96 -10.54
N LEU A 293 -4.78 5.35 -11.63
CA LEU A 293 -4.05 5.30 -12.89
C LEU A 293 -3.94 6.69 -13.54
N TYR A 294 -5.00 7.48 -13.51
CA TYR A 294 -5.01 8.87 -14.00
C TYR A 294 -4.03 9.74 -13.20
N ILE A 295 -4.05 9.65 -11.87
CA ILE A 295 -3.09 10.33 -10.99
C ILE A 295 -1.65 9.90 -11.32
N TYR A 296 -1.43 8.61 -11.55
CA TYR A 296 -0.11 8.10 -11.93
C TYR A 296 0.38 8.73 -13.24
N CYS A 297 -0.44 8.71 -14.30
CA CYS A 297 -0.12 9.35 -15.58
C CYS A 297 0.14 10.85 -15.40
N MET A 298 -0.66 11.53 -14.58
CA MET A 298 -0.47 12.96 -14.27
C MET A 298 0.87 13.21 -13.57
N VAL A 299 1.22 12.41 -12.56
CA VAL A 299 2.52 12.51 -11.87
C VAL A 299 3.66 12.27 -12.85
N GLU A 300 3.57 11.25 -13.70
CA GLU A 300 4.60 10.97 -14.69
C GLU A 300 4.72 12.09 -15.71
N HIS A 301 3.62 12.66 -16.18
CA HIS A 301 3.60 13.82 -17.08
C HIS A 301 4.34 15.02 -16.49
N PHE A 302 3.90 15.47 -15.32
CA PHE A 302 4.51 16.61 -14.64
C PHE A 302 5.93 16.33 -14.16
N ARG A 303 6.37 15.07 -14.11
CA ARG A 303 7.75 14.69 -13.77
C ARG A 303 8.66 14.58 -15.00
N CYS A 304 8.21 13.96 -16.09
CA CYS A 304 9.07 13.59 -17.20
C CYS A 304 9.00 14.55 -18.40
N ASN A 305 7.97 15.41 -18.48
CA ASN A 305 7.75 16.27 -19.64
C ASN A 305 8.02 17.74 -19.33
N GLU A 306 9.07 18.32 -19.94
CA GLU A 306 9.40 19.75 -19.81
C GLU A 306 8.23 20.67 -20.19
N ALA A 307 7.46 20.30 -21.23
CA ALA A 307 6.35 21.11 -21.70
C ALA A 307 5.24 21.28 -20.64
N SER A 308 5.20 20.41 -19.62
CA SER A 308 4.24 20.51 -18.49
C SER A 308 4.34 21.82 -17.68
N MET A 309 5.39 22.64 -17.88
CA MET A 309 5.43 24.02 -17.36
C MET A 309 4.27 24.89 -17.89
N GLN A 310 3.80 24.60 -19.10
CA GLN A 310 2.66 25.27 -19.74
C GLN A 310 1.32 24.60 -19.41
N CYS A 311 1.33 23.45 -18.73
CA CYS A 311 0.14 22.76 -18.25
C CYS A 311 -0.39 23.44 -16.98
N VAL A 312 -1.02 24.60 -17.16
CA VAL A 312 -1.41 25.51 -16.08
C VAL A 312 -2.86 25.30 -15.65
N THR A 313 -3.21 25.96 -14.55
CA THR A 313 -4.60 26.13 -14.08
C THR A 313 -4.90 27.62 -13.97
N ALA A 314 -6.17 28.00 -13.80
CA ALA A 314 -6.54 29.41 -13.63
C ALA A 314 -5.74 30.13 -12.52
N SER A 315 -5.36 29.42 -11.46
CA SER A 315 -4.58 29.98 -10.34
C SER A 315 -3.08 30.11 -10.63
N THR A 316 -2.53 29.35 -11.59
CA THR A 316 -1.10 29.35 -11.92
C THR A 316 -0.77 30.01 -13.26
N LEU A 317 -1.79 30.37 -14.06
CA LEU A 317 -1.68 30.96 -15.39
C LEU A 317 -0.80 32.22 -15.41
N GLU A 318 -1.09 33.21 -14.56
CA GLU A 318 -0.33 34.46 -14.50
C GLU A 318 1.13 34.26 -14.07
N GLU A 319 1.37 33.35 -13.12
CA GLU A 319 2.71 33.02 -12.65
C GLU A 319 3.53 32.34 -13.75
N ALA A 320 2.92 31.37 -14.44
CA ALA A 320 3.54 30.69 -15.56
C ALA A 320 3.88 31.66 -16.70
N GLY A 321 2.96 32.55 -17.07
CA GLY A 321 3.20 33.57 -18.10
C GLY A 321 4.41 34.44 -17.77
N ARG A 322 4.51 34.93 -16.52
CA ARG A 322 5.66 35.72 -16.03
C ARG A 322 6.99 34.95 -16.09
N ILE A 323 7.01 33.69 -15.65
CA ILE A 323 8.23 32.88 -15.58
C ILE A 323 8.69 32.46 -17.00
N LEU A 324 7.76 32.04 -17.85
CA LEU A 324 8.05 31.64 -19.23
C LEU A 324 8.58 32.83 -20.04
N GLN A 325 8.02 34.02 -19.86
CA GLN A 325 8.51 35.24 -20.50
C GLN A 325 9.98 35.54 -20.14
N LYS A 326 10.37 35.38 -18.86
CA LYS A 326 11.77 35.54 -18.43
C LYS A 326 12.70 34.54 -19.12
N LYS A 327 12.27 33.28 -19.30
CA LYS A 327 13.04 32.23 -20.00
C LYS A 327 13.26 32.62 -21.48
N PHE A 328 12.20 33.04 -22.18
CA PHE A 328 12.30 33.49 -23.58
C PHE A 328 13.15 34.76 -23.74
N ALA A 329 13.09 35.69 -22.79
CA ALA A 329 13.92 36.89 -22.77
C ALA A 329 15.41 36.58 -22.54
N LYS A 330 15.74 35.51 -21.78
CA LYS A 330 17.11 35.06 -21.54
C LYS A 330 17.71 34.38 -22.78
N CYS A 331 16.97 33.53 -23.48
CA CYS A 331 17.42 32.94 -24.76
C CYS A 331 17.63 33.99 -25.86
N ARG A 332 16.82 35.06 -25.91
CA ARG A 332 17.02 36.18 -26.86
C ARG A 332 18.29 37.00 -26.62
N LYS A 333 18.87 36.98 -25.42
CA LYS A 333 20.14 37.66 -25.15
C LYS A 333 21.35 36.93 -25.75
N GLU A 334 21.20 35.64 -26.08
CA GLU A 334 22.21 34.84 -26.78
C GLU A 334 22.07 34.92 -28.30
N ASP A 335 20.86 35.17 -28.83
CA ASP A 335 20.62 35.41 -30.26
C ASP A 335 20.45 36.91 -30.59
N LYS A 336 21.55 37.57 -30.96
CA LYS A 336 21.51 38.94 -31.52
C LYS A 336 21.04 38.91 -32.98
N ARG A 337 19.73 38.90 -33.21
CA ARG A 337 19.06 39.52 -34.39
C ARG A 337 17.58 39.73 -34.06
N GLY A 338 17.14 40.98 -34.17
CA GLY A 338 15.93 41.48 -33.52
C GLY A 338 14.61 41.02 -34.13
N THR A 339 13.57 40.99 -33.29
CA THR A 339 12.23 41.61 -33.49
C THR A 339 11.43 41.51 -32.17
N SER A 340 10.54 42.50 -32.00
CA SER A 340 9.48 42.79 -31.01
C SER A 340 9.15 41.85 -29.82
N ASN A 341 8.60 42.47 -28.76
CA ASN A 341 7.99 41.89 -27.56
C ASN A 341 6.92 40.82 -27.87
N ILE A 342 7.30 39.54 -28.02
CA ILE A 342 6.38 38.45 -28.43
C ILE A 342 6.25 37.36 -27.33
N GLY A 343 6.97 37.45 -26.20
CA GLY A 343 7.11 36.32 -25.27
C GLY A 343 5.90 35.97 -24.38
N GLN A 344 5.08 36.95 -23.99
CA GLN A 344 3.91 36.74 -23.11
C GLN A 344 2.62 36.67 -23.92
N ASP A 345 2.44 37.60 -24.85
CA ASP A 345 1.34 37.60 -25.82
C ASP A 345 1.27 36.30 -26.65
N SER A 346 2.40 35.60 -26.88
CA SER A 346 2.42 34.30 -27.58
C SER A 346 1.94 33.13 -26.72
N PHE A 347 2.13 33.14 -25.40
CA PHE A 347 1.65 32.06 -24.52
C PHE A 347 0.17 32.25 -24.22
N ASP A 348 -0.25 33.47 -23.90
CA ASP A 348 -1.66 33.78 -23.64
C ASP A 348 -2.51 33.55 -24.91
N ALA A 349 -2.01 33.94 -26.09
CA ALA A 349 -2.69 33.62 -27.35
C ALA A 349 -2.75 32.10 -27.65
N ALA A 350 -1.66 31.36 -27.38
CA ALA A 350 -1.64 29.90 -27.55
C ALA A 350 -2.60 29.20 -26.57
N TYR A 351 -2.73 29.73 -25.35
CA TYR A 351 -3.66 29.24 -24.34
C TYR A 351 -5.12 29.48 -24.76
N GLU A 352 -5.45 30.69 -25.22
CA GLU A 352 -6.80 31.00 -25.72
C GLU A 352 -7.17 30.16 -26.96
N GLU A 353 -6.24 30.00 -27.90
CA GLU A 353 -6.40 29.12 -29.07
C GLU A 353 -6.65 27.67 -28.63
N TYR A 354 -5.84 27.16 -27.67
CA TYR A 354 -6.02 25.83 -27.11
C TYR A 354 -7.42 25.68 -26.50
N MET A 355 -7.85 26.63 -25.67
CA MET A 355 -9.15 26.56 -24.97
C MET A 355 -10.32 26.54 -25.96
N LEU A 356 -10.22 27.34 -27.03
CA LEU A 356 -11.21 27.36 -28.11
C LEU A 356 -11.28 26.00 -28.83
N LEU A 357 -10.14 25.51 -29.32
CA LEU A 357 -10.08 24.25 -30.07
C LEU A 357 -10.46 23.04 -29.20
N HIS A 358 -10.04 23.02 -27.94
CA HIS A 358 -10.45 22.01 -26.97
C HIS A 358 -11.96 22.01 -26.76
N ARG A 359 -12.56 23.19 -26.55
CA ARG A 359 -14.01 23.32 -26.38
C ARG A 359 -14.76 22.88 -27.63
N ASN A 360 -14.27 23.24 -28.83
CA ASN A 360 -14.84 22.79 -30.10
C ASN A 360 -14.80 21.26 -30.26
N PHE A 361 -13.65 20.65 -29.96
CA PHE A 361 -13.47 19.19 -30.07
C PHE A 361 -14.46 18.44 -29.19
N PHE A 362 -14.55 18.82 -27.92
CA PHE A 362 -15.43 18.14 -26.98
C PHE A 362 -16.92 18.44 -27.20
N PHE A 363 -17.26 19.66 -27.62
CA PHE A 363 -18.60 19.98 -28.10
C PHE A 363 -19.00 19.12 -29.30
N GLY A 364 -18.10 18.99 -30.28
CA GLY A 364 -18.30 18.12 -31.44
C GLY A 364 -18.47 16.65 -31.05
N LEU A 365 -17.73 16.18 -30.05
CA LEU A 365 -17.81 14.80 -29.55
C LEU A 365 -19.13 14.53 -28.82
N GLU A 366 -19.60 15.48 -27.99
CA GLU A 366 -20.89 15.40 -27.31
C GLU A 366 -22.05 15.43 -28.32
N ALA A 367 -22.00 16.33 -29.31
CA ALA A 367 -22.96 16.38 -30.40
C ALA A 367 -22.95 15.07 -31.22
N LEU A 368 -21.77 14.54 -31.55
CA LEU A 368 -21.65 13.27 -32.27
C LEU A 368 -22.22 12.10 -31.45
N SER A 369 -22.02 12.10 -30.13
CA SER A 369 -22.60 11.11 -29.22
C SER A 369 -24.13 11.13 -29.23
N ILE A 370 -24.76 12.32 -29.22
CA ILE A 370 -26.22 12.44 -29.32
C ILE A 370 -26.71 12.00 -30.71
N LEU A 371 -26.00 12.37 -31.78
CA LEU A 371 -26.30 11.92 -33.15
C LEU A 371 -26.23 10.39 -33.26
N ASN A 372 -25.24 9.78 -32.62
CA ASN A 372 -24.98 8.34 -32.64
C ASN A 372 -25.90 7.55 -31.67
N LYS A 373 -26.55 8.23 -30.72
CA LYS A 373 -27.49 7.66 -29.75
C LYS A 373 -28.63 6.96 -30.50
N ARG A 374 -29.01 5.75 -30.09
CA ARG A 374 -30.15 4.98 -30.66
C ARG A 374 -30.02 4.58 -32.14
N LEU A 375 -28.86 4.78 -32.78
CA LEU A 375 -28.58 4.24 -34.09
C LEU A 375 -28.27 2.74 -34.03
N LEU A 376 -28.82 1.97 -34.96
CA LEU A 376 -28.47 0.56 -35.12
C LEU A 376 -27.00 0.44 -35.55
N GLY A 377 -26.22 -0.35 -34.82
CA GLY A 377 -24.80 -0.58 -35.09
C GLY A 377 -23.85 0.51 -34.58
N GLN A 378 -24.36 1.66 -34.10
CA GLN A 378 -23.58 2.75 -33.50
C GLN A 378 -22.25 3.01 -34.23
N PRO A 379 -22.29 3.55 -35.46
CA PRO A 379 -21.13 3.59 -36.37
C PRO A 379 -19.91 4.33 -35.81
N PHE A 380 -20.10 5.24 -34.85
CA PHE A 380 -19.00 5.98 -34.21
C PHE A 380 -18.51 5.35 -32.89
N GLY A 381 -19.08 4.22 -32.46
CA GLY A 381 -18.76 3.54 -31.21
C GLY A 381 -19.90 3.57 -30.19
N SER A 382 -19.85 2.68 -29.20
CA SER A 382 -20.95 2.49 -28.23
C SER A 382 -20.79 3.30 -26.94
N SER A 383 -19.55 3.66 -26.63
CA SER A 383 -19.17 4.38 -25.42
C SER A 383 -18.39 5.65 -25.74
N PHE A 384 -18.29 6.55 -24.75
CA PHE A 384 -17.43 7.74 -24.84
C PHE A 384 -16.00 7.37 -25.24
N ASN A 385 -15.43 6.33 -24.62
CA ASN A 385 -14.05 5.93 -24.90
C ASN A 385 -13.87 5.40 -26.34
N ASP A 386 -14.87 4.70 -26.90
CA ASP A 386 -14.84 4.26 -28.29
C ASP A 386 -14.81 5.45 -29.25
N MET A 387 -15.75 6.38 -29.06
CA MET A 387 -15.84 7.61 -29.85
C MET A 387 -14.57 8.46 -29.71
N TYR A 388 -14.10 8.69 -28.48
CA TYR A 388 -12.88 9.45 -28.19
C TYR A 388 -11.66 8.81 -28.85
N SER A 389 -11.55 7.48 -28.79
CA SER A 389 -10.45 6.74 -29.42
C SER A 389 -10.48 6.82 -30.94
N LEU A 390 -11.69 6.74 -31.51
CA LEU A 390 -11.89 6.80 -32.95
C LEU A 390 -11.60 8.22 -33.49
N MET A 391 -12.07 9.28 -32.81
CA MET A 391 -11.83 10.67 -33.23
C MET A 391 -10.36 11.09 -33.15
N GLN A 392 -9.59 10.53 -32.20
CA GLN A 392 -8.15 10.75 -32.11
C GLN A 392 -7.31 9.75 -32.91
N SER A 393 -7.94 8.81 -33.63
CA SER A 393 -7.17 7.93 -34.49
C SER A 393 -6.67 8.71 -35.72
N ALA A 394 -5.37 8.59 -35.99
CA ALA A 394 -4.71 9.38 -37.00
C ALA A 394 -5.36 9.17 -38.38
N GLY A 395 -5.87 10.25 -38.97
CA GLY A 395 -6.45 10.24 -40.31
C GLY A 395 -7.86 9.66 -40.41
N PHE A 396 -8.56 9.38 -39.30
CA PHE A 396 -9.95 8.89 -39.36
C PHE A 396 -10.96 10.01 -39.67
N VAL A 397 -10.91 11.14 -38.96
CA VAL A 397 -11.82 12.28 -39.25
C VAL A 397 -11.53 12.80 -40.66
N GLY A 398 -12.57 12.84 -41.50
CA GLY A 398 -12.45 13.19 -42.93
C GLY A 398 -12.03 12.04 -43.86
N SER A 399 -11.81 10.82 -43.34
CA SER A 399 -11.54 9.62 -44.14
C SER A 399 -12.75 9.14 -44.95
N LYS A 400 -12.55 8.09 -45.76
CA LYS A 400 -13.67 7.43 -46.45
C LYS A 400 -14.57 6.73 -45.44
N GLU A 401 -13.98 6.06 -44.46
CA GLU A 401 -14.65 5.34 -43.38
C GLU A 401 -15.53 6.29 -42.55
N TRP A 402 -15.02 7.48 -42.23
CA TRP A 402 -15.79 8.55 -41.56
C TRP A 402 -17.02 8.98 -42.38
N ASN A 403 -16.83 9.23 -43.68
CA ASN A 403 -17.93 9.62 -44.55
C ASN A 403 -18.95 8.49 -44.74
N GLU A 404 -18.51 7.23 -44.76
CA GLU A 404 -19.39 6.07 -44.77
C GLU A 404 -20.29 6.00 -43.52
N CYS A 405 -19.77 6.37 -42.34
CA CYS A 405 -20.57 6.48 -41.13
C CYS A 405 -21.74 7.48 -41.28
N PHE A 406 -21.50 8.67 -41.85
CA PHE A 406 -22.58 9.63 -42.11
C PHE A 406 -23.53 9.15 -43.21
N LEU A 407 -23.00 8.52 -44.27
CA LEU A 407 -23.83 7.96 -45.33
C LEU A 407 -24.71 6.79 -44.83
N SER A 408 -24.31 6.09 -43.77
CA SER A 408 -25.14 5.06 -43.13
C SER A 408 -26.44 5.61 -42.51
N LEU A 409 -26.50 6.93 -42.26
CA LEU A 409 -27.70 7.61 -41.76
C LEU A 409 -28.79 7.79 -42.83
N THR A 410 -28.48 7.49 -44.09
CA THR A 410 -29.40 7.65 -45.22
C THR A 410 -30.62 6.76 -45.03
N GLY A 411 -31.83 7.33 -45.14
CA GLY A 411 -33.07 6.56 -45.09
C GLY A 411 -33.52 6.13 -43.69
N LEU A 412 -32.90 6.63 -42.61
CA LEU A 412 -33.36 6.41 -41.23
C LEU A 412 -34.77 7.00 -40.98
N GLU A 413 -35.62 6.34 -40.21
CA GLU A 413 -36.98 6.86 -39.93
C GLU A 413 -36.93 8.10 -39.00
N MET A 414 -37.26 9.30 -39.52
CA MET A 414 -37.11 10.57 -38.78
C MET A 414 -37.90 10.64 -37.48
N GLY A 415 -39.06 9.98 -37.39
CA GLY A 415 -39.87 9.95 -36.17
C GLY A 415 -39.17 9.28 -34.97
N LYS A 416 -38.17 8.41 -35.20
CA LYS A 416 -37.34 7.82 -34.14
C LYS A 416 -36.11 8.68 -33.80
N PHE A 417 -35.79 9.64 -34.66
CA PHE A 417 -34.61 10.50 -34.56
C PHE A 417 -34.95 11.93 -34.08
N ASP A 418 -36.24 12.32 -34.09
CA ASP A 418 -36.69 13.64 -33.64
C ASP A 418 -36.23 13.97 -32.21
N ASP A 419 -36.23 13.00 -31.29
CA ASP A 419 -35.71 13.18 -29.92
C ASP A 419 -34.23 13.58 -29.92
N ASN A 420 -33.38 12.85 -30.67
CA ASN A 420 -31.96 13.16 -30.78
C ASN A 420 -31.74 14.53 -31.43
N PHE A 421 -32.57 14.87 -32.43
CA PHE A 421 -32.51 16.16 -33.11
C PHE A 421 -32.85 17.32 -32.16
N GLN A 422 -33.87 17.17 -31.30
CA GLN A 422 -34.19 18.17 -30.28
C GLN A 422 -33.10 18.28 -29.22
N GLU A 423 -32.55 17.16 -28.76
CA GLU A 423 -31.42 17.13 -27.81
C GLU A 423 -30.17 17.82 -28.39
N LEU A 424 -29.87 17.59 -29.67
CA LEU A 424 -28.81 18.28 -30.42
C LEU A 424 -29.05 19.79 -30.55
N LEU A 425 -30.26 20.21 -30.92
CA LEU A 425 -30.58 21.63 -31.03
C LEU A 425 -30.46 22.34 -29.67
N GLN A 426 -30.89 21.70 -28.59
CA GLN A 426 -30.75 22.22 -27.24
C GLN A 426 -29.26 22.35 -26.85
N LEU A 427 -28.44 21.35 -27.17
CA LEU A 427 -26.98 21.41 -26.93
C LEU A 427 -26.32 22.54 -27.74
N ILE A 428 -26.72 22.71 -29.00
CA ILE A 428 -26.25 23.76 -29.91
C ILE A 428 -26.63 25.14 -29.38
N GLU A 429 -27.87 25.31 -28.93
CA GLU A 429 -28.40 26.57 -28.39
C GLU A 429 -27.63 27.00 -27.13
N ASN A 430 -27.33 26.06 -26.24
CA ASN A 430 -26.53 26.30 -25.04
C ASN A 430 -25.07 26.72 -25.35
N ASN A 431 -24.59 26.52 -26.58
CA ASN A 431 -23.19 26.75 -26.98
C ASN A 431 -22.99 27.76 -28.13
N LYS A 432 -24.02 28.51 -28.54
CA LYS A 432 -23.91 29.61 -29.54
C LYS A 432 -22.95 30.68 -29.00
N PRO A 433 -21.80 30.96 -29.65
CA PRO A 433 -21.60 31.09 -31.10
C PRO A 433 -20.78 30.00 -31.81
N MET A 434 -20.35 28.93 -31.12
CA MET A 434 -19.45 27.90 -31.69
C MET A 434 -20.10 26.96 -32.71
N SER A 435 -21.42 26.97 -32.83
CA SER A 435 -22.23 25.89 -33.39
C SER A 435 -23.07 26.29 -34.62
N SER A 436 -22.85 27.47 -35.19
CA SER A 436 -23.66 28.01 -36.30
C SER A 436 -23.58 27.18 -37.58
N GLU A 437 -22.40 26.68 -37.94
CA GLU A 437 -22.19 25.80 -39.10
C GLU A 437 -22.87 24.44 -38.91
N LEU A 438 -22.74 23.85 -37.72
CA LEU A 438 -23.39 22.59 -37.37
C LEU A 438 -24.92 22.71 -37.38
N GLU A 439 -25.47 23.79 -36.84
CA GLU A 439 -26.90 24.08 -36.85
C GLU A 439 -27.43 24.22 -38.28
N LEU A 440 -26.67 24.91 -39.14
CA LEU A 440 -27.04 25.09 -40.54
C LEU A 440 -27.04 23.74 -41.28
N ALA A 441 -25.99 22.94 -41.14
CA ALA A 441 -25.90 21.62 -41.77
C ALA A 441 -26.96 20.63 -41.27
N LEU A 442 -27.29 20.65 -39.98
CA LEU A 442 -28.38 19.84 -39.40
C LEU A 442 -29.75 20.23 -39.96
N ASN A 443 -30.00 21.53 -40.10
CA ASN A 443 -31.24 22.04 -40.68
C ASN A 443 -31.34 21.73 -42.18
N GLU A 444 -30.23 21.82 -42.93
CA GLU A 444 -30.14 21.39 -44.33
C GLU A 444 -30.48 19.91 -44.49
N TRP A 445 -29.91 19.04 -43.65
CA TRP A 445 -30.22 17.62 -43.67
C TRP A 445 -31.70 17.36 -43.37
N ARG A 446 -32.27 18.00 -42.35
CA ARG A 446 -33.72 17.88 -42.06
C ARG A 446 -34.58 18.34 -43.23
N GLN A 447 -34.24 19.45 -43.89
CA GLN A 447 -34.98 19.98 -45.03
C GLN A 447 -34.92 19.08 -46.27
N SER A 448 -33.79 18.40 -46.50
CA SER A 448 -33.65 17.44 -47.62
C SER A 448 -34.65 16.27 -47.54
N ARG A 449 -35.22 16.03 -46.36
CA ARG A 449 -36.12 14.90 -46.08
C ARG A 449 -37.59 15.31 -45.94
N THR A 450 -37.88 16.57 -45.61
CA THR A 450 -39.24 17.06 -45.36
C THR A 450 -39.89 17.76 -46.56
N LYS A 451 -39.12 18.24 -47.54
CA LYS A 451 -39.68 18.88 -48.75
C LYS A 451 -39.90 17.87 -49.88
N PRO A 452 -41.15 17.50 -50.24
CA PRO A 452 -41.41 16.86 -51.53
C PRO A 452 -41.13 17.87 -52.66
N MET A 453 -40.47 17.43 -53.73
CA MET A 453 -40.15 18.31 -54.86
C MET A 453 -41.41 18.85 -55.54
N GLU A 454 -41.71 20.14 -55.35
CA GLU A 454 -42.71 20.88 -56.13
C GLU A 454 -42.31 21.06 -57.62
N GLY A 455 -41.06 20.74 -57.99
CA GLY A 455 -40.55 20.87 -59.36
C GLY A 455 -40.94 19.73 -60.31
N GLY A 456 -41.26 18.54 -59.79
CA GLY A 456 -41.59 17.37 -60.62
C GLY A 456 -42.98 17.42 -61.24
N GLU A 457 -43.95 18.04 -60.56
CA GLU A 457 -45.33 18.12 -61.07
C GLU A 457 -45.47 19.07 -62.27
N LYS A 458 -44.62 20.09 -62.40
CA LYS A 458 -44.62 20.98 -63.57
C LYS A 458 -44.06 20.31 -64.82
N ALA A 459 -42.96 19.57 -64.71
CA ALA A 459 -42.35 18.86 -65.84
C ALA A 459 -43.23 17.69 -66.34
N VAL A 460 -43.95 17.02 -65.43
CA VAL A 460 -44.93 15.97 -65.80
C VAL A 460 -46.16 16.60 -66.45
N LYS A 461 -46.65 17.75 -65.99
CA LYS A 461 -47.79 18.42 -66.64
C LYS A 461 -47.49 18.89 -68.07
N GLU A 462 -46.24 19.26 -68.37
CA GLU A 462 -45.85 19.72 -69.71
C GLU A 462 -45.60 18.58 -70.72
N SER A 463 -45.23 17.37 -70.28
CA SER A 463 -45.04 16.22 -71.20
C SER A 463 -46.34 15.47 -71.55
N PHE A 464 -47.46 15.82 -70.90
CA PHE A 464 -48.74 15.11 -71.03
C PHE A 464 -49.69 15.69 -72.09
N ASN A 465 -49.28 16.74 -72.81
CA ASN A 465 -50.05 17.23 -73.94
C ASN A 465 -49.79 16.38 -75.20
N GLU A 466 -50.85 15.67 -75.61
CA GLU A 466 -51.11 15.14 -76.96
C GLU A 466 -50.54 13.77 -77.40
N LYS A 467 -50.41 12.76 -76.53
CA LYS A 467 -50.36 11.34 -76.99
C LYS A 467 -51.20 10.37 -76.14
N LYS A 468 -51.99 9.51 -76.81
CA LYS A 468 -52.71 8.37 -76.19
C LYS A 468 -51.71 7.29 -75.78
N PHE A 469 -51.48 7.13 -74.48
CA PHE A 469 -50.69 6.04 -73.91
C PHE A 469 -51.57 4.87 -73.49
N SER A 470 -51.10 3.63 -73.66
CA SER A 470 -51.71 2.45 -73.05
C SER A 470 -51.52 2.48 -71.51
N LEU A 471 -52.50 2.00 -70.74
CA LEU A 471 -52.45 1.97 -69.26
C LEU A 471 -51.12 1.43 -68.68
N ARG A 472 -50.53 0.41 -69.32
CA ARG A 472 -49.23 -0.15 -68.93
C ARG A 472 -48.06 0.84 -69.07
N LYS A 473 -48.00 1.62 -70.16
CA LYS A 473 -46.96 2.64 -70.37
C LYS A 473 -47.08 3.80 -69.37
N LEU A 474 -48.30 4.19 -69.02
CA LEU A 474 -48.54 5.20 -67.99
C LEU A 474 -48.05 4.71 -66.61
N GLN A 475 -48.32 3.46 -66.28
CA GLN A 475 -47.82 2.84 -65.04
C GLN A 475 -46.29 2.77 -65.03
N GLU A 476 -45.66 2.41 -66.15
CA GLU A 476 -44.20 2.41 -66.30
C GLU A 476 -43.60 3.82 -66.16
N GLU A 477 -44.17 4.86 -66.77
CA GLU A 477 -43.69 6.24 -66.64
C GLU A 477 -43.89 6.81 -65.23
N ILE A 478 -45.01 6.49 -64.56
CA ILE A 478 -45.23 6.87 -63.16
C ILE A 478 -44.20 6.17 -62.26
N GLN A 479 -43.89 4.90 -62.50
CA GLN A 479 -42.86 4.17 -61.76
C GLN A 479 -41.47 4.75 -62.02
N LEU A 480 -41.12 5.06 -63.28
CA LEU A 480 -39.85 5.71 -63.63
C LEU A 480 -39.70 7.10 -63.01
N THR A 481 -40.79 7.88 -62.97
CA THR A 481 -40.81 9.21 -62.34
C THR A 481 -40.70 9.12 -60.82
N ARG A 482 -41.33 8.12 -60.19
CA ARG A 482 -41.15 7.84 -58.76
C ARG A 482 -39.72 7.40 -58.45
N LEU A 483 -39.13 6.56 -59.30
CA LEU A 483 -37.75 6.12 -59.18
C LEU A 483 -36.76 7.27 -59.39
N SER A 484 -37.01 8.20 -60.33
CA SER A 484 -36.15 9.37 -60.55
C SER A 484 -36.26 10.38 -59.42
N ALA A 485 -37.47 10.67 -58.92
CA ALA A 485 -37.70 11.52 -57.76
C ALA A 485 -37.04 10.93 -56.50
N CYS A 486 -37.17 9.62 -56.28
CA CYS A 486 -36.52 8.92 -55.16
C CYS A 486 -34.98 8.97 -55.26
N LYS A 487 -34.42 8.80 -56.47
CA LYS A 487 -32.96 8.97 -56.72
C LYS A 487 -32.49 10.40 -56.50
N MET A 488 -33.27 11.41 -56.89
CA MET A 488 -32.95 12.82 -56.68
C MET A 488 -32.99 13.20 -55.20
N GLN A 489 -34.01 12.76 -54.47
CA GLN A 489 -34.13 12.98 -53.03
C GLN A 489 -32.98 12.31 -52.26
N LEU A 490 -32.65 11.06 -52.61
CA LEU A 490 -31.49 10.35 -52.06
C LEU A 490 -30.17 11.07 -52.36
N SER A 491 -30.02 11.67 -53.54
CA SER A 491 -28.84 12.46 -53.92
C SER A 491 -28.74 13.77 -53.10
N GLN A 492 -29.86 14.44 -52.84
CA GLN A 492 -29.92 15.63 -51.99
C GLN A 492 -29.62 15.30 -50.52
N GLU A 493 -30.18 14.21 -49.99
CA GLU A 493 -29.91 13.72 -48.64
C GLU A 493 -28.43 13.39 -48.46
N LYS A 494 -27.81 12.70 -49.43
CA LYS A 494 -26.36 12.42 -49.42
C LYS A 494 -25.52 13.68 -49.42
N LYS A 495 -25.87 14.70 -50.21
CA LYS A 495 -25.17 16.00 -50.21
C LYS A 495 -25.28 16.72 -48.87
N ALA A 496 -26.47 16.70 -48.25
CA ALA A 496 -26.67 17.31 -46.94
C ALA A 496 -25.92 16.55 -45.84
N LEU A 497 -25.82 15.22 -45.92
CA LEU A 497 -24.99 14.40 -45.03
C LEU A 497 -23.49 14.67 -45.22
N THR A 498 -23.04 15.00 -46.44
CA THR A 498 -21.67 15.48 -46.67
C THR A 498 -21.43 16.86 -46.02
N SER A 499 -22.36 17.80 -46.17
CA SER A 499 -22.32 19.11 -45.47
C SER A 499 -22.24 18.93 -43.95
N LEU A 500 -23.03 17.99 -43.41
CA LEU A 500 -23.01 17.63 -41.99
C LEU A 500 -21.67 17.01 -41.57
N SER A 501 -21.12 16.11 -42.38
CA SER A 501 -19.78 15.54 -42.18
C SER A 501 -18.70 16.63 -42.12
N ASP A 502 -18.74 17.60 -43.03
CA ASP A 502 -17.77 18.71 -43.08
C ASP A 502 -17.88 19.63 -41.84
N ALA A 503 -19.11 19.90 -41.38
CA ALA A 503 -19.34 20.66 -40.15
C ALA A 503 -18.81 19.94 -38.89
N PHE A 504 -18.86 18.61 -38.85
CA PHE A 504 -18.23 17.86 -37.77
C PHE A 504 -16.70 17.81 -37.91
N CYS A 505 -16.15 17.75 -39.13
CA CYS A 505 -14.71 17.81 -39.36
C CYS A 505 -14.09 19.12 -38.86
N SER A 506 -14.78 20.25 -39.00
CA SER A 506 -14.29 21.55 -38.50
C SER A 506 -14.23 21.60 -36.96
N LEU A 507 -15.14 20.91 -36.28
CA LEU A 507 -15.19 20.81 -34.81
C LEU A 507 -14.21 19.76 -34.26
N LEU A 508 -14.12 18.59 -34.89
CA LEU A 508 -13.37 17.42 -34.43
C LEU A 508 -11.95 17.36 -35.01
N GLN A 509 -11.26 18.49 -35.02
CA GLN A 509 -9.86 18.52 -35.42
C GLN A 509 -9.00 17.66 -34.47
N HIS A 510 -8.04 16.94 -35.04
CA HIS A 510 -7.19 16.06 -34.26
C HIS A 510 -6.42 16.85 -33.19
N PRO A 511 -6.42 16.46 -31.90
CA PRO A 511 -5.81 17.26 -30.82
C PRO A 511 -4.33 17.60 -31.00
N SER A 512 -3.59 16.87 -31.83
CA SER A 512 -2.20 17.22 -32.18
C SER A 512 -2.07 18.56 -32.92
N THR A 513 -3.15 19.15 -33.43
CA THR A 513 -3.15 20.50 -34.00
C THR A 513 -3.09 21.60 -32.92
N LEU A 514 -3.31 21.25 -31.64
CA LEU A 514 -3.28 22.20 -30.54
C LEU A 514 -1.85 22.67 -30.25
N SER A 515 -1.64 23.98 -30.16
CA SER A 515 -0.34 24.60 -29.85
C SER A 515 0.26 24.12 -28.52
N LEU A 516 -0.58 23.85 -27.52
CA LEU A 516 -0.18 23.31 -26.21
C LEU A 516 -0.33 21.78 -26.10
N TYR A 517 -0.53 21.05 -27.20
CA TYR A 517 -0.70 19.59 -27.15
C TYR A 517 0.38 18.86 -26.34
N PRO A 518 1.69 19.09 -26.56
CA PRO A 518 2.74 18.39 -25.81
C PRO A 518 2.75 18.77 -24.33
N ALA A 519 2.25 19.95 -23.97
CA ALA A 519 2.14 20.39 -22.59
C ALA A 519 0.94 19.75 -21.89
N SER A 520 -0.16 19.55 -22.59
CA SER A 520 -1.45 19.15 -22.01
C SER A 520 -1.68 17.64 -22.04
N TYR A 521 -1.28 16.95 -23.11
CA TYR A 521 -1.57 15.53 -23.31
C TYR A 521 -0.42 14.64 -22.83
N TYR A 522 -0.78 13.56 -22.13
CA TYR A 522 0.16 12.50 -21.76
C TYR A 522 0.44 11.57 -22.95
N ASP A 523 1.72 11.48 -23.32
CA ASP A 523 2.23 10.66 -24.45
C ASP A 523 3.06 9.43 -23.98
N GLY A 524 2.98 9.10 -22.69
CA GLY A 524 3.84 8.07 -22.09
C GLY A 524 3.32 6.64 -22.19
N CYS A 525 2.39 6.30 -23.09
CA CYS A 525 1.71 4.98 -23.11
C CYS A 525 2.69 3.79 -23.17
N THR A 526 3.76 3.89 -23.96
CA THR A 526 4.82 2.87 -24.06
C THR A 526 5.59 2.71 -22.73
N SER A 527 5.98 3.82 -22.10
CA SER A 527 6.58 3.84 -20.77
C SER A 527 5.63 3.26 -19.72
N LEU A 528 4.35 3.64 -19.78
CA LEU A 528 3.30 3.18 -18.89
C LEU A 528 3.14 1.66 -18.94
N SER A 529 3.06 1.09 -20.15
CA SER A 529 2.92 -0.36 -20.32
C SER A 529 4.10 -1.14 -19.75
N SER A 530 5.34 -0.66 -19.96
CA SER A 530 6.53 -1.29 -19.37
C SER A 530 6.57 -1.24 -17.84
N LYS A 531 5.92 -0.24 -17.22
CA LYS A 531 5.93 -0.01 -15.77
C LYS A 531 4.74 -0.61 -15.04
N LEU A 532 3.56 -0.69 -15.68
CA LEU A 532 2.34 -1.26 -15.10
C LEU A 532 2.24 -2.77 -15.34
N GLU A 533 2.78 -3.25 -16.46
CA GLU A 533 2.89 -4.68 -16.76
C GLU A 533 4.38 -5.08 -16.85
N PRO A 534 5.20 -4.90 -15.78
CA PRO A 534 6.51 -5.53 -15.77
C PRO A 534 6.24 -7.03 -15.69
N SER A 535 6.30 -7.73 -16.82
CA SER A 535 6.55 -9.15 -16.78
C SER A 535 7.99 -9.29 -16.32
N ILE A 536 8.20 -9.21 -15.00
CA ILE A 536 9.51 -9.39 -14.38
C ILE A 536 10.12 -10.68 -14.93
N SER A 537 9.30 -11.73 -15.08
CA SER A 537 9.66 -12.96 -15.81
C SER A 537 10.17 -12.69 -17.22
N ARG A 538 9.41 -12.12 -18.16
CA ARG A 538 9.92 -11.88 -19.54
C ARG A 538 11.13 -10.94 -19.58
N THR A 539 11.11 -9.85 -18.81
CA THR A 539 12.24 -8.92 -18.76
C THR A 539 13.49 -9.59 -18.21
N LEU A 540 13.36 -10.43 -17.19
CA LEU A 540 14.45 -11.23 -16.63
C LEU A 540 14.95 -12.25 -17.65
N GLU A 541 14.06 -12.98 -18.31
CA GLU A 541 14.40 -13.95 -19.36
C GLU A 541 15.15 -13.29 -20.51
N ASP A 542 14.65 -12.17 -21.04
CA ASP A 542 15.26 -11.41 -22.12
C ASP A 542 16.64 -10.88 -21.69
N ARG A 543 16.77 -10.31 -20.47
CA ARG A 543 18.04 -9.82 -19.94
C ARG A 543 19.08 -10.93 -19.72
N ILE A 544 18.64 -12.08 -19.24
CA ILE A 544 19.52 -13.27 -19.10
C ILE A 544 20.01 -13.69 -20.48
N LEU A 545 19.14 -13.74 -21.49
CA LEU A 545 19.47 -14.16 -22.85
C LEU A 545 20.30 -13.14 -23.65
N GLU A 546 20.12 -11.83 -23.42
CA GLU A 546 20.97 -10.76 -24.00
C GLU A 546 22.44 -10.92 -23.58
N SER A 547 22.68 -11.47 -22.39
CA SER A 547 24.03 -11.70 -21.84
C SER A 547 24.66 -13.03 -22.29
N VAL A 548 24.69 -13.31 -23.60
CA VAL A 548 25.01 -14.63 -24.22
C VAL A 548 26.28 -15.34 -23.67
N SER A 549 27.24 -14.60 -23.12
CA SER A 549 28.49 -15.14 -22.57
C SER A 549 28.52 -15.36 -21.05
N SER A 550 27.41 -15.09 -20.36
CA SER A 550 27.28 -15.27 -18.90
C SER A 550 26.90 -16.71 -18.55
N ASP A 551 27.32 -17.17 -17.36
CA ASP A 551 26.96 -18.50 -16.88
C ASP A 551 25.44 -18.66 -16.77
N ALA A 552 24.74 -17.60 -16.33
CA ALA A 552 23.28 -17.54 -16.28
C ALA A 552 22.65 -17.74 -17.66
N SER A 553 23.16 -17.08 -18.71
CA SER A 553 22.62 -17.21 -20.07
C SER A 553 22.81 -18.62 -20.64
N ILE A 554 23.99 -19.22 -20.45
CA ILE A 554 24.29 -20.58 -20.90
C ILE A 554 23.39 -21.57 -20.15
N ILE A 555 23.31 -21.48 -18.83
CA ILE A 555 22.51 -22.37 -17.99
C ILE A 555 21.01 -22.23 -18.32
N PHE A 556 20.52 -21.00 -18.48
CA PHE A 556 19.12 -20.71 -18.81
C PHE A 556 18.72 -21.12 -20.23
N SER A 557 19.60 -20.94 -21.22
CA SER A 557 19.34 -21.38 -22.60
C SER A 557 19.29 -22.90 -22.72
N LEU A 558 20.09 -23.62 -21.94
CA LEU A 558 20.01 -25.09 -21.81
C LEU A 558 18.69 -25.52 -21.16
N TYR A 559 18.24 -24.82 -20.12
CA TYR A 559 16.93 -25.06 -19.48
C TYR A 559 15.76 -24.83 -20.45
N ARG A 560 15.74 -23.68 -21.15
CA ARG A 560 14.66 -23.30 -22.08
C ARG A 560 14.51 -24.26 -23.27
N ASN A 561 15.63 -24.81 -23.75
CA ASN A 561 15.65 -25.72 -24.90
C ASN A 561 15.50 -27.20 -24.50
N HIS A 562 15.38 -27.50 -23.21
CA HIS A 562 15.30 -28.88 -22.73
C HIS A 562 13.91 -29.49 -23.00
N PRO A 563 13.81 -30.69 -23.59
CA PRO A 563 12.54 -31.28 -24.04
C PRO A 563 11.68 -31.91 -22.92
N CYS A 564 12.14 -31.93 -21.67
CA CYS A 564 11.45 -32.57 -20.54
C CYS A 564 11.28 -31.62 -19.36
N ASP A 565 10.13 -31.71 -18.67
CA ASP A 565 9.77 -30.93 -17.47
C ASP A 565 10.69 -31.16 -16.25
N SER A 566 11.63 -32.10 -16.33
CA SER A 566 12.59 -32.37 -15.27
C SER A 566 13.97 -32.59 -15.87
N LEU A 567 14.96 -31.92 -15.27
CA LEU A 567 16.34 -31.92 -15.72
C LEU A 567 17.25 -32.43 -14.60
N ARG A 568 18.07 -33.45 -14.91
CA ARG A 568 19.07 -33.92 -13.95
C ARG A 568 20.22 -32.93 -13.89
N VAL A 569 20.59 -32.54 -12.67
CA VAL A 569 21.68 -31.58 -12.39
C VAL A 569 23.00 -32.01 -13.04
N SER A 570 23.31 -33.32 -13.07
CA SER A 570 24.53 -33.85 -13.69
C SER A 570 24.53 -33.72 -15.23
N SER A 571 23.39 -33.96 -15.87
CA SER A 571 23.23 -33.77 -17.32
C SER A 571 23.35 -32.29 -17.69
N TRP A 572 22.69 -31.43 -16.92
CA TRP A 572 22.73 -29.99 -17.11
C TRP A 572 24.13 -29.40 -16.93
N PHE A 573 24.86 -29.86 -15.91
CA PHE A 573 26.25 -29.46 -15.69
C PHE A 573 27.16 -29.89 -16.84
N SER A 574 26.97 -31.10 -17.36
CA SER A 574 27.76 -31.62 -18.50
C SER A 574 27.55 -30.77 -19.76
N GLU A 575 26.31 -30.34 -20.01
CA GLU A 575 25.99 -29.45 -21.14
C GLU A 575 26.50 -28.02 -20.93
N PHE A 576 26.43 -27.50 -19.69
CA PHE A 576 27.04 -26.22 -19.32
C PHE A 576 28.54 -26.20 -19.60
N GLN A 577 29.25 -27.29 -19.24
CA GLN A 577 30.68 -27.44 -19.55
C GLN A 577 30.96 -27.43 -21.06
N ASN A 578 30.11 -28.06 -21.87
CA ASN A 578 30.24 -28.08 -23.33
C ASN A 578 29.96 -26.71 -23.98
N GLY A 579 29.18 -25.85 -23.32
CA GLY A 579 28.90 -24.47 -23.74
C GLY A 579 30.07 -23.51 -23.55
N LEU A 580 31.02 -23.83 -22.65
CA LEU A 580 32.20 -23.00 -22.34
C LEU A 580 33.35 -23.25 -23.34
N LYS A 581 33.14 -22.94 -24.63
CA LYS A 581 34.06 -23.33 -25.72
C LYS A 581 35.43 -22.62 -25.77
N ASP A 582 35.68 -21.56 -24.99
CA ASP A 582 36.92 -20.75 -25.12
C ASP A 582 37.65 -20.39 -23.82
N ARG A 583 37.26 -20.93 -22.66
CA ARG A 583 37.89 -20.61 -21.37
C ARG A 583 38.82 -21.74 -20.91
N LYS A 584 40.11 -21.61 -21.23
CA LYS A 584 41.16 -22.59 -20.90
C LYS A 584 41.32 -22.78 -19.38
N ARG A 585 41.18 -24.05 -18.94
CA ARG A 585 41.71 -24.65 -17.69
C ARG A 585 41.32 -23.96 -16.37
N GLU A 586 40.03 -23.93 -16.06
CA GLU A 586 39.55 -23.73 -14.68
C GLU A 586 39.45 -25.08 -13.94
N SER A 587 39.65 -25.09 -12.62
CA SER A 587 39.50 -26.30 -11.80
C SER A 587 38.03 -26.71 -11.69
N MET A 588 37.75 -28.02 -11.63
CA MET A 588 36.40 -28.56 -11.53
C MET A 588 35.57 -27.96 -10.38
N ASP A 589 36.21 -27.69 -9.24
CA ASP A 589 35.56 -27.10 -8.07
C ASP A 589 35.04 -25.67 -8.34
N VAL A 590 35.76 -24.91 -9.17
CA VAL A 590 35.37 -23.53 -9.54
C VAL A 590 34.21 -23.55 -10.53
N LEU A 591 34.23 -24.48 -11.49
CA LEU A 591 33.11 -24.66 -12.43
C LEU A 591 31.84 -25.12 -11.72
N LEU A 592 31.96 -26.06 -10.77
CA LEU A 592 30.84 -26.51 -9.94
C LEU A 592 30.29 -25.37 -9.07
N ALA A 593 31.16 -24.60 -8.41
CA ALA A 593 30.74 -23.48 -7.58
C ALA A 593 29.98 -22.41 -8.38
N ARG A 594 30.45 -22.09 -9.60
CA ARG A 594 29.77 -21.15 -10.50
C ARG A 594 28.41 -21.66 -10.95
N PHE A 595 28.35 -22.93 -11.35
CA PHE A 595 27.11 -23.57 -11.79
C PHE A 595 26.07 -23.62 -10.66
N TYR A 596 26.44 -24.11 -9.46
CA TYR A 596 25.55 -24.17 -8.32
C TYR A 596 25.13 -22.80 -7.80
N ARG A 597 25.99 -21.77 -7.93
CA ARG A 597 25.62 -20.40 -7.60
C ARG A 597 24.49 -19.90 -8.49
N VAL A 598 24.60 -20.09 -9.81
CA VAL A 598 23.54 -19.70 -10.74
C VAL A 598 22.25 -20.50 -10.50
N LEU A 599 22.36 -21.79 -10.19
CA LEU A 599 21.18 -22.59 -9.83
C LEU A 599 20.49 -22.08 -8.56
N ALA A 600 21.27 -21.71 -7.53
CA ALA A 600 20.73 -21.13 -6.31
C ALA A 600 20.06 -19.78 -6.59
N ASP A 601 20.64 -18.95 -7.45
CA ASP A 601 20.04 -17.68 -7.88
C ASP A 601 18.73 -17.93 -8.66
N PHE A 602 18.67 -18.94 -9.53
CA PHE A 602 17.45 -19.30 -10.26
C PHE A 602 16.37 -19.90 -9.36
N GLU A 603 16.74 -20.67 -8.33
CA GLU A 603 15.83 -21.18 -7.31
C GLU A 603 15.28 -20.03 -6.45
N TYR A 604 16.14 -19.10 -6.03
CA TYR A 604 15.76 -17.91 -5.26
C TYR A 604 14.76 -17.03 -6.00
N ILE A 605 14.95 -16.85 -7.32
CA ILE A 605 14.03 -16.07 -8.17
C ILE A 605 12.78 -16.90 -8.57
N GLY A 606 12.76 -18.22 -8.32
CA GLY A 606 11.65 -19.11 -8.64
C GLY A 606 11.57 -19.56 -10.11
N LEU A 607 12.66 -19.41 -10.88
CA LEU A 607 12.75 -19.91 -12.27
C LEU A 607 12.85 -21.44 -12.33
N ILE A 608 13.47 -22.05 -11.32
CA ILE A 608 13.57 -23.50 -11.15
C ILE A 608 13.15 -23.89 -9.73
N SER A 609 12.73 -25.15 -9.58
CA SER A 609 12.48 -25.73 -8.26
C SER A 609 13.09 -27.13 -8.18
N PRO A 610 13.53 -27.57 -6.99
CA PRO A 610 14.03 -28.93 -6.83
C PRO A 610 12.91 -29.95 -7.08
N TYR A 611 13.06 -30.76 -8.12
CA TYR A 611 12.08 -31.78 -8.51
C TYR A 611 11.94 -32.85 -7.40
N ARG A 612 10.75 -32.95 -6.79
CA ARG A 612 10.36 -34.04 -5.89
C ARG A 612 9.36 -34.95 -6.60
N ARG A 613 9.57 -36.28 -6.58
CA ARG A 613 8.62 -37.23 -7.21
C ARG A 613 7.26 -37.13 -6.53
N LYS A 614 6.20 -36.92 -7.31
CA LYS A 614 4.81 -37.06 -6.85
C LYS A 614 4.59 -38.48 -6.32
N GLY A 615 4.45 -38.62 -5.00
CA GLY A 615 4.27 -39.90 -4.31
C GLY A 615 4.97 -39.98 -2.95
N GLU A 616 5.97 -39.12 -2.70
CA GLU A 616 6.47 -38.90 -1.34
C GLU A 616 5.58 -37.85 -0.66
N GLN A 617 4.52 -38.32 0.00
CA GLN A 617 4.04 -37.63 1.21
C GLN A 617 5.25 -37.40 2.10
N GLU A 618 5.33 -36.24 2.75
CA GLU A 618 6.33 -35.95 3.78
C GLU A 618 6.67 -37.20 4.58
N PRO A 619 7.89 -37.74 4.50
CA PRO A 619 8.30 -38.65 5.55
C PRO A 619 8.45 -37.76 6.78
N ALA A 620 7.52 -37.93 7.72
CA ALA A 620 7.44 -37.36 9.06
C ALA A 620 8.75 -37.43 9.89
N MET A 621 9.83 -37.96 9.33
CA MET A 621 11.14 -38.05 9.96
C MET A 621 11.89 -36.72 10.01
N ARG A 622 11.60 -35.75 9.13
CA ARG A 622 12.16 -34.38 9.24
C ARG A 622 11.45 -33.51 10.28
N GLU A 623 10.20 -33.83 10.62
CA GLU A 623 9.52 -33.28 11.81
C GLU A 623 9.98 -34.00 13.09
N PHE A 624 10.40 -35.26 13.03
CA PHE A 624 10.76 -35.99 14.25
C PHE A 624 12.13 -35.64 14.82
N ILE A 625 13.11 -35.22 14.01
CA ILE A 625 14.43 -34.73 14.51
C ILE A 625 15.03 -33.71 13.52
N PRO A 626 14.93 -32.39 13.77
CA PRO A 626 15.70 -31.41 13.02
C PRO A 626 17.20 -31.50 13.41
N ASN A 627 18.12 -31.23 12.48
CA ASN A 627 19.59 -31.12 12.68
C ASN A 627 20.49 -32.35 12.54
N LEU A 628 20.12 -33.40 11.78
CA LEU A 628 21.07 -34.49 11.47
C LEU A 628 22.28 -34.06 10.60
N THR A 629 22.19 -32.94 9.88
CA THR A 629 23.28 -32.36 9.08
C THR A 629 24.21 -31.44 9.87
N ASP A 630 23.89 -31.14 11.13
CA ASP A 630 24.77 -30.36 11.98
C ASP A 630 25.97 -31.23 12.41
N ASN A 631 27.18 -30.72 12.17
CA ASN A 631 28.43 -31.43 12.50
C ASN A 631 28.52 -31.77 13.99
N ASN A 632 27.91 -30.97 14.86
CA ASN A 632 27.88 -31.22 16.30
C ASN A 632 26.93 -32.38 16.66
N VAL A 633 25.76 -32.42 16.04
CA VAL A 633 24.76 -33.49 16.28
C VAL A 633 25.25 -34.81 15.69
N SER A 634 25.85 -34.80 14.49
CA SER A 634 26.43 -36.03 13.90
C SER A 634 27.62 -36.55 14.71
N ALA A 635 28.45 -35.66 15.29
CA ALA A 635 29.54 -36.05 16.18
C ALA A 635 29.03 -36.65 17.50
N ALA A 636 27.99 -36.07 18.09
CA ALA A 636 27.34 -36.60 19.29
C ALA A 636 26.69 -37.97 19.02
N LEU A 637 25.99 -38.13 17.89
CA LEU A 637 25.36 -39.38 17.49
C LEU A 637 26.41 -40.48 17.26
N ARG A 638 27.58 -40.14 16.67
CA ARG A 638 28.69 -41.07 16.47
C ARG A 638 29.33 -41.52 17.79
N LYS A 639 29.46 -40.63 18.78
CA LYS A 639 29.97 -40.99 20.11
C LYS A 639 28.97 -41.84 20.89
N LEU A 640 27.69 -41.49 20.83
CA LEU A 640 26.63 -42.25 21.51
C LEU A 640 26.49 -43.66 20.92
N THR A 641 26.55 -43.80 19.60
CA THR A 641 26.54 -45.11 18.93
C THR A 641 27.80 -45.93 19.25
N PHE A 642 28.98 -45.30 19.31
CA PHE A 642 30.23 -45.96 19.69
C PHE A 642 30.18 -46.51 21.12
N PHE A 643 29.80 -45.70 22.12
CA PHE A 643 29.73 -46.15 23.51
C PHE A 643 28.61 -47.16 23.74
N SER A 644 27.45 -47.01 23.06
CA SER A 644 26.37 -48.01 23.13
C SER A 644 26.82 -49.38 22.62
N LEU A 645 27.58 -49.40 21.53
CA LEU A 645 28.14 -50.66 21.01
C LEU A 645 29.24 -51.20 21.93
N ALA A 646 30.08 -50.33 22.51
CA ALA A 646 31.16 -50.73 23.42
C ALA A 646 30.65 -51.38 24.71
N VAL A 647 29.55 -50.89 25.28
CA VAL A 647 28.91 -51.47 26.48
C VAL A 647 28.45 -52.91 26.23
N ILE A 648 28.14 -53.28 24.99
CA ILE A 648 27.72 -54.65 24.65
C ILE A 648 28.93 -55.50 24.23
N VAL A 649 29.76 -54.99 23.31
CA VAL A 649 30.81 -55.78 22.67
C VAL A 649 31.99 -56.05 23.60
N VAL A 650 32.43 -55.06 24.40
CA VAL A 650 33.63 -55.21 25.26
C VAL A 650 33.43 -56.26 26.36
N PRO A 651 32.32 -56.25 27.12
CA PRO A 651 32.09 -57.25 28.17
C PRO A 651 31.90 -58.66 27.61
N LEU A 652 31.14 -58.80 26.52
CA LEU A 652 30.92 -60.10 25.88
C LEU A 652 32.22 -60.68 25.34
N SER A 653 33.00 -59.89 24.60
CA SER A 653 34.29 -60.33 24.06
C SER A 653 35.26 -60.68 25.19
N SER A 654 35.33 -59.86 26.23
CA SER A 654 36.17 -60.10 27.40
C SER A 654 35.78 -61.37 28.13
N MET A 655 34.49 -61.67 28.28
CA MET A 655 34.02 -62.89 28.94
C MET A 655 34.53 -64.15 28.22
N PHE A 656 34.45 -64.20 26.89
CA PHE A 656 34.91 -65.36 26.12
C PHE A 656 36.44 -65.48 26.09
N ILE A 657 37.16 -64.36 26.00
CA ILE A 657 38.63 -64.33 25.95
C ILE A 657 39.22 -64.69 27.33
N SER A 658 38.75 -64.07 28.41
CA SER A 658 39.23 -64.34 29.76
C SER A 658 38.95 -65.78 30.19
N LYS A 659 37.78 -66.32 29.83
CA LYS A 659 37.47 -67.74 30.07
C LYS A 659 38.50 -68.67 29.44
N ARG A 660 38.72 -68.53 28.12
CA ARG A 660 39.52 -69.48 27.32
C ARG A 660 41.02 -69.34 27.60
N TYR A 661 41.53 -68.11 27.63
CA TYR A 661 42.98 -67.89 27.67
C TYR A 661 43.50 -67.65 29.08
N ILE A 662 42.76 -66.95 29.94
CA ILE A 662 43.23 -66.63 31.29
C ILE A 662 42.88 -67.77 32.23
N PHE A 663 41.59 -68.04 32.45
CA PHE A 663 41.15 -68.96 33.49
C PHE A 663 41.30 -70.44 33.14
N GLU A 664 40.98 -70.85 31.91
CA GLU A 664 41.19 -72.25 31.46
C GLU A 664 42.63 -72.48 30.99
N GLY A 665 43.21 -71.55 30.24
CA GLY A 665 44.54 -71.71 29.63
C GLY A 665 45.70 -71.56 30.63
N ILE A 666 45.74 -70.46 31.38
CA ILE A 666 46.87 -70.14 32.27
C ILE A 666 46.66 -70.69 33.69
N PHE A 667 45.44 -70.57 34.23
CA PHE A 667 45.15 -70.97 35.61
C PHE A 667 44.58 -72.41 35.74
N GLY A 668 44.25 -73.08 34.63
CA GLY A 668 43.79 -74.47 34.63
C GLY A 668 42.47 -74.72 35.39
N ILE A 669 41.64 -73.69 35.56
CA ILE A 669 40.39 -73.76 36.33
C ILE A 669 39.32 -74.48 35.51
N SER A 670 38.50 -75.32 36.16
CA SER A 670 37.42 -76.05 35.48
C SER A 670 36.38 -75.10 34.85
N SER A 671 35.81 -75.51 33.71
CA SER A 671 34.94 -74.67 32.85
C SER A 671 33.81 -73.96 33.61
N ASN A 672 33.19 -74.62 34.61
CA ASN A 672 32.10 -74.04 35.39
C ASN A 672 32.54 -72.87 36.28
N HIS A 673 33.71 -72.98 36.93
CA HIS A 673 34.27 -71.90 37.75
C HIS A 673 34.94 -70.81 36.90
N SER A 674 35.44 -71.16 35.71
CA SER A 674 35.99 -70.20 34.77
C SER A 674 34.92 -69.24 34.21
N ILE A 675 33.72 -69.75 33.91
CA ILE A 675 32.58 -68.92 33.44
C ILE A 675 32.19 -67.88 34.49
N THR A 676 32.07 -68.27 35.76
CA THR A 676 31.65 -67.35 36.82
C THR A 676 32.68 -66.25 37.06
N MET A 677 33.98 -66.58 37.08
CA MET A 677 35.04 -65.57 37.23
C MET A 677 35.15 -64.64 36.01
N SER A 678 34.95 -65.16 34.80
CA SER A 678 34.92 -64.35 33.56
C SER A 678 33.73 -63.40 33.51
N ALA A 679 32.58 -63.81 34.05
CA ALA A 679 31.39 -62.95 34.17
C ALA A 679 31.64 -61.78 35.13
N VAL A 680 32.33 -62.01 36.26
CA VAL A 680 32.71 -60.93 37.20
C VAL A 680 33.60 -59.89 36.51
N VAL A 681 34.59 -60.33 35.72
CA VAL A 681 35.46 -59.43 34.94
C VAL A 681 34.67 -58.61 33.91
N ALA A 682 33.72 -59.24 33.22
CA ALA A 682 32.84 -58.55 32.27
C ALA A 682 31.99 -57.47 32.95
N VAL A 683 31.43 -57.75 34.13
CA VAL A 683 30.66 -56.77 34.91
C VAL A 683 31.52 -55.59 35.32
N LEU A 684 32.75 -55.80 35.79
CA LEU A 684 33.66 -54.70 36.11
C LEU A 684 33.97 -53.82 34.89
N LEU A 685 34.17 -54.43 33.72
CA LEU A 685 34.41 -53.70 32.47
C LEU A 685 33.20 -52.88 32.01
N VAL A 686 31.96 -53.38 32.21
CA VAL A 686 30.75 -52.57 31.95
C VAL A 686 30.81 -51.26 32.75
N HIS A 687 31.18 -51.34 34.04
CA HIS A 687 31.28 -50.16 34.89
C HIS A 687 32.39 -49.21 34.42
N VAL A 688 33.53 -49.73 33.96
CA VAL A 688 34.61 -48.90 33.40
C VAL A 688 34.14 -48.17 32.14
N VAL A 689 33.45 -48.85 31.21
CA VAL A 689 32.93 -48.24 29.98
C VAL A 689 31.86 -47.20 30.30
N LEU A 690 30.99 -47.47 31.28
CA LEU A 690 29.99 -46.50 31.74
C LEU A 690 30.63 -45.26 32.37
N VAL A 691 31.66 -45.42 33.22
CA VAL A 691 32.40 -44.29 33.79
C VAL A 691 33.10 -43.48 32.69
N ALA A 692 33.70 -44.15 31.69
CA ALA A 692 34.32 -43.46 30.55
C ALA A 692 33.29 -42.71 29.69
N PHE A 693 32.09 -43.27 29.48
CA PHE A 693 31.00 -42.61 28.78
C PHE A 693 30.55 -41.35 29.53
N VAL A 694 30.32 -41.47 30.85
CA VAL A 694 29.94 -40.33 31.70
C VAL A 694 31.04 -39.26 31.71
N TYR A 695 32.30 -39.66 31.82
CA TYR A 695 33.43 -38.73 31.77
C TYR A 695 33.53 -38.01 30.41
N SER A 696 33.38 -38.73 29.30
CA SER A 696 33.37 -38.14 27.95
C SER A 696 32.25 -37.12 27.82
N ALA A 697 31.03 -37.46 28.27
CA ALA A 697 29.88 -36.57 28.25
C ALA A 697 30.09 -35.32 29.12
N MET A 698 30.72 -35.46 30.29
CA MET A 698 31.03 -34.32 31.16
C MET A 698 32.15 -33.42 30.60
N SER A 699 33.13 -34.01 29.89
CA SER A 699 34.26 -33.25 29.32
C SER A 699 33.87 -32.39 28.11
N GLU A 700 32.83 -32.78 27.37
CA GLU A 700 32.29 -32.02 26.22
C GLU A 700 31.64 -30.69 26.64
N GLY A 701 31.12 -30.60 27.86
CA GLY A 701 30.52 -29.37 28.40
C GLY A 701 31.52 -28.25 28.72
N SER A 702 32.84 -28.45 28.56
CA SER A 702 33.87 -27.53 29.04
C SER A 702 34.67 -26.79 27.96
N GLN A 703 34.44 -27.03 26.66
CA GLN A 703 35.20 -26.33 25.60
C GLN A 703 34.32 -25.73 24.49
N LYS A 704 34.49 -24.41 24.33
CA LYS A 704 34.14 -23.51 23.20
C LYS A 704 32.77 -22.81 23.25
N THR A 705 32.78 -21.64 23.87
CA THR A 705 31.90 -20.51 23.58
C THR A 705 32.34 -19.79 22.29
N HIS A 706 31.57 -19.91 21.21
CA HIS A 706 31.45 -18.82 20.22
C HIS A 706 30.09 -18.86 19.52
N LYS A 707 29.53 -17.66 19.32
CA LYS A 707 28.18 -17.29 18.90
C LYS A 707 27.73 -17.87 17.55
N GLN A 708 26.45 -18.28 17.46
CA GLN A 708 25.48 -17.90 16.42
C GLN A 708 24.05 -18.32 16.82
N THR A 709 23.07 -17.63 16.23
CA THR A 709 21.66 -17.44 16.62
C THR A 709 20.67 -18.52 16.17
N GLU A 710 19.59 -18.69 16.96
CA GLU A 710 18.29 -19.43 16.76
C GLU A 710 18.25 -20.97 16.95
N PRO A 711 17.10 -21.60 17.30
CA PRO A 711 15.91 -21.21 18.07
C PRO A 711 15.76 -21.98 19.41
N CYS A 712 14.76 -21.63 20.23
CA CYS A 712 14.49 -22.05 21.63
C CYS A 712 14.96 -23.46 22.06
N THR A 713 15.90 -23.53 23.01
CA THR A 713 16.39 -24.75 23.68
C THR A 713 15.77 -24.94 25.09
N PRO A 714 15.91 -26.12 25.74
CA PRO A 714 15.48 -26.36 27.12
C PRO A 714 16.14 -25.44 28.18
N ASP A 715 17.27 -24.80 27.84
CA ASP A 715 17.85 -23.73 28.64
C ASP A 715 17.00 -22.44 28.59
N GLY A 716 16.22 -22.26 27.54
CA GLY A 716 15.18 -21.23 27.42
C GLY A 716 14.06 -21.46 28.44
N ASP A 717 13.60 -22.69 28.63
CA ASP A 717 12.63 -23.02 29.68
C ASP A 717 13.24 -22.88 31.08
N ALA A 718 14.51 -23.22 31.26
CA ALA A 718 15.23 -22.98 32.52
C ALA A 718 15.46 -21.48 32.78
N ALA A 719 15.73 -20.68 31.73
CA ALA A 719 15.83 -19.24 31.80
C ALA A 719 14.47 -18.58 32.04
N VAL A 720 13.40 -19.07 31.42
CA VAL A 720 12.01 -18.63 31.64
C VAL A 720 11.54 -18.99 33.04
N ALA A 721 11.86 -20.19 33.55
CA ALA A 721 11.60 -20.57 34.94
C ALA A 721 12.40 -19.71 35.93
N LYS A 722 13.64 -19.35 35.59
CA LYS A 722 14.52 -18.50 36.41
C LYS A 722 14.11 -17.02 36.38
N VAL A 723 13.67 -16.52 35.22
CA VAL A 723 13.04 -15.20 35.05
C VAL A 723 11.70 -15.18 35.77
N SER A 724 10.89 -16.23 35.70
CA SER A 724 9.64 -16.39 36.44
C SER A 724 9.88 -16.33 37.96
N GLU A 725 10.95 -16.97 38.45
CA GLU A 725 11.33 -16.89 39.88
C GLU A 725 11.83 -15.49 40.29
N LEU A 726 12.52 -14.78 39.39
CA LEU A 726 12.93 -13.37 39.59
C LEU A 726 11.72 -12.41 39.56
N CYS A 727 10.73 -12.66 38.70
CA CYS A 727 9.48 -11.89 38.62
C CYS A 727 8.65 -12.00 39.89
N LYS A 728 8.76 -13.09 40.66
CA LYS A 728 8.11 -13.19 41.98
C LYS A 728 8.60 -12.13 42.96
N GLN A 729 9.79 -11.57 42.79
CA GLN A 729 10.36 -10.54 43.67
C GLN A 729 10.15 -9.11 43.15
N GLN A 730 9.17 -8.90 42.29
CA GLN A 730 8.87 -7.58 41.72
C GLN A 730 7.76 -6.87 42.51
N CYS A 731 7.78 -5.55 42.43
CA CYS A 731 6.76 -4.71 42.99
C CYS A 731 5.51 -4.80 42.12
N GLU A 732 4.36 -5.09 42.73
CA GLU A 732 3.09 -5.25 41.99
C GLU A 732 2.70 -4.01 41.17
N LEU A 733 3.12 -2.81 41.62
CA LEU A 733 2.79 -1.57 40.93
C LEU A 733 3.77 -1.16 39.82
N CYS A 734 5.06 -1.46 39.94
CA CYS A 734 6.06 -0.86 39.04
C CYS A 734 7.07 -1.86 38.46
N GLY A 735 6.93 -3.15 38.75
CA GLY A 735 7.75 -4.21 38.15
C GLY A 735 9.22 -4.25 38.58
N ILE A 736 9.72 -3.29 39.36
CA ILE A 736 11.10 -3.31 39.89
C ILE A 736 11.21 -4.17 41.16
N HIS A 737 12.44 -4.53 41.55
CA HIS A 737 12.70 -5.36 42.72
C HIS A 737 12.03 -4.85 44.01
N ALA A 738 11.36 -5.74 44.74
CA ALA A 738 10.52 -5.44 45.87
C ALA A 738 10.87 -6.27 47.12
N PRO A 739 11.61 -5.68 48.09
CA PRO A 739 12.02 -6.38 49.29
C PRO A 739 10.90 -6.47 50.34
N ASN A 740 9.87 -5.64 50.24
CA ASN A 740 8.79 -5.59 51.23
C ASN A 740 7.61 -6.44 50.78
N VAL A 741 6.99 -7.18 51.68
CA VAL A 741 5.73 -7.91 51.45
C VAL A 741 4.57 -7.21 52.15
N CYS A 742 3.37 -7.36 51.61
CA CYS A 742 2.16 -6.95 52.32
C CYS A 742 2.09 -7.66 53.69
N GLY A 743 2.05 -6.89 54.78
CA GLY A 743 2.02 -7.46 56.13
C GLY A 743 0.74 -8.23 56.49
N LYS A 744 -0.28 -8.25 55.62
CA LYS A 744 -1.54 -8.95 55.86
C LYS A 744 -1.68 -10.24 55.04
N CYS A 745 -1.45 -10.20 53.72
CA CYS A 745 -1.53 -11.41 52.88
C CYS A 745 -0.18 -12.09 52.64
N HIS A 746 0.94 -11.38 52.77
CA HIS A 746 2.28 -11.82 52.37
C HIS A 746 2.43 -12.28 50.90
N CYS A 747 1.36 -12.21 50.09
CA CYS A 747 1.33 -12.68 48.70
C CYS A 747 1.69 -11.61 47.66
N VAL A 748 1.78 -10.33 48.06
CA VAL A 748 2.07 -9.19 47.18
C VAL A 748 3.28 -8.44 47.70
N ARG A 749 4.18 -8.03 46.81
CA ARG A 749 5.45 -7.36 47.13
C ARG A 749 5.49 -5.91 46.66
N TYR A 750 6.24 -5.08 47.38
CA TYR A 750 6.41 -3.65 47.13
C TYR A 750 7.87 -3.20 47.24
N CYS A 751 8.31 -2.35 46.31
CA CYS A 751 9.64 -1.73 46.36
C CYS A 751 9.75 -0.68 47.48
N SER A 752 8.65 0.00 47.81
CA SER A 752 8.60 1.02 48.87
C SER A 752 7.29 0.99 49.65
N LYS A 753 7.27 1.68 50.79
CA LYS A 753 6.05 1.89 51.58
C LYS A 753 5.05 2.80 50.86
N GLU A 754 5.48 3.71 49.99
CA GLU A 754 4.55 4.51 49.18
C GLU A 754 3.78 3.63 48.20
N HIS A 755 4.48 2.76 47.47
CA HIS A 755 3.86 1.84 46.52
C HIS A 755 2.89 0.88 47.24
N GLN A 756 3.26 0.39 48.43
CA GLN A 756 2.32 -0.39 49.24
C GLN A 756 1.04 0.39 49.56
N ARG A 757 1.14 1.67 49.97
CA ARG A 757 -0.03 2.50 50.29
C ARG A 757 -0.90 2.79 49.07
N LEU A 758 -0.27 3.06 47.93
CA LEU A 758 -0.97 3.36 46.68
C LEU A 758 -1.75 2.14 46.17
N HIS A 759 -1.11 0.96 46.11
CA HIS A 759 -1.79 -0.27 45.72
C HIS A 759 -2.92 -0.63 46.70
N TRP A 760 -2.69 -0.39 47.99
CA TRP A 760 -3.71 -0.57 49.03
C TRP A 760 -4.95 0.29 48.79
N SER A 761 -4.78 1.54 48.34
CA SER A 761 -5.90 2.43 47.98
C SER A 761 -6.57 2.08 46.65
N LEU A 762 -5.85 1.52 45.68
CA LEU A 762 -6.34 1.24 44.32
C LEU A 762 -7.18 -0.05 44.19
N GLY A 763 -7.16 -0.94 45.18
CA GLY A 763 -8.00 -2.15 45.16
C GLY A 763 -7.53 -3.26 46.08
N HIS A 764 -6.23 -3.33 46.38
CA HIS A 764 -5.66 -4.43 47.15
C HIS A 764 -6.27 -4.59 48.56
N LYS A 765 -6.80 -3.52 49.16
CA LYS A 765 -7.52 -3.60 50.46
C LYS A 765 -8.71 -4.58 50.42
N GLN A 766 -9.40 -4.70 49.27
CA GLN A 766 -10.58 -5.56 49.11
C GLN A 766 -10.20 -7.00 48.72
N GLU A 767 -9.06 -7.18 48.06
CA GLU A 767 -8.60 -8.46 47.52
C GLU A 767 -7.59 -9.19 48.43
N CYS A 768 -7.07 -8.50 49.45
CA CYS A 768 -6.10 -9.06 50.37
C CYS A 768 -6.66 -10.28 51.11
N ASN A 769 -6.22 -11.48 50.70
CA ASN A 769 -6.64 -12.84 51.11
C ASN A 769 -7.80 -13.48 50.31
N ALA A 770 -8.16 -12.97 49.13
CA ALA A 770 -9.12 -13.63 48.23
C ALA A 770 -8.49 -14.87 47.56
N THR A 771 -9.28 -15.93 47.38
CA THR A 771 -8.86 -17.23 46.81
C THR A 771 -8.69 -17.21 45.29
N GLU A 772 -9.29 -16.24 44.61
CA GLU A 772 -9.18 -16.01 43.17
C GLU A 772 -8.69 -14.58 42.92
N ARG A 773 -7.58 -14.43 42.18
CA ARG A 773 -7.07 -13.12 41.76
C ARG A 773 -7.81 -12.69 40.50
N ALA A 774 -8.58 -11.61 40.58
CA ALA A 774 -9.02 -10.89 39.39
C ALA A 774 -7.77 -10.29 38.70
N VAL A 775 -7.67 -10.41 37.37
CA VAL A 775 -6.61 -9.78 36.58
C VAL A 775 -6.88 -8.28 36.58
N LEU A 776 -6.26 -7.54 37.49
CA LEU A 776 -6.33 -6.08 37.53
C LEU A 776 -5.34 -5.53 36.49
N THR A 777 -5.83 -4.72 35.56
CA THR A 777 -5.00 -3.88 34.70
C THR A 777 -4.33 -2.83 35.59
N ASN A 778 -3.02 -2.92 35.78
CA ASN A 778 -2.28 -1.95 36.57
C ASN A 778 -2.29 -0.60 35.84
N THR A 779 -3.08 0.35 36.35
CA THR A 779 -3.27 1.69 35.75
C THR A 779 -2.02 2.56 35.74
N LEU A 780 -0.93 2.13 36.37
CA LEU A 780 0.37 2.80 36.37
C LEU A 780 1.36 2.24 35.33
N LEU A 781 1.04 1.10 34.69
CA LEU A 781 1.90 0.54 33.65
C LEU A 781 1.57 1.19 32.31
N PHE A 782 2.62 1.58 31.59
CA PHE A 782 2.49 1.99 30.19
C PHE A 782 2.04 0.80 29.34
N PRO A 783 1.35 1.05 28.21
CA PRO A 783 1.05 0.00 27.25
C PRO A 783 2.32 -0.76 26.85
N GLU A 784 2.22 -2.08 26.73
CA GLU A 784 3.34 -2.91 26.30
C GLU A 784 3.55 -2.77 24.79
N TYR A 785 4.79 -2.52 24.40
CA TYR A 785 5.20 -2.43 23.00
C TYR A 785 6.37 -3.39 22.75
N GLU A 786 6.36 -4.03 21.59
CA GLU A 786 7.50 -4.80 21.10
C GLU A 786 8.54 -3.85 20.48
N ILE A 787 9.81 -4.00 20.86
CA ILE A 787 10.91 -3.23 20.26
C ILE A 787 11.47 -4.03 19.08
N ILE A 788 11.19 -3.55 17.87
CA ILE A 788 11.74 -4.12 16.63
C ILE A 788 13.21 -3.68 16.49
N THR A 789 14.12 -4.63 16.33
CA THR A 789 15.57 -4.37 16.23
C THR A 789 15.99 -4.28 14.77
N GLU A 790 16.45 -3.10 14.35
CA GLU A 790 16.93 -2.85 12.98
C GLU A 790 18.32 -2.21 12.98
N GLY A 791 19.04 -2.34 11.86
CA GLY A 791 20.35 -1.68 11.68
C GLY A 791 20.19 -0.18 11.45
N GLU A 792 20.94 0.64 12.17
CA GLU A 792 20.91 2.10 12.00
C GLU A 792 21.59 2.49 10.67
N HIS A 793 20.81 2.91 9.68
CA HIS A 793 21.34 3.38 8.39
C HIS A 793 21.90 4.81 8.54
N PHE A 794 23.21 5.00 8.30
CA PHE A 794 23.86 6.31 8.29
C PHE A 794 24.72 6.51 7.04
N PHE A 795 24.41 7.55 6.25
CA PHE A 795 25.23 7.94 5.10
C PHE A 795 26.02 9.20 5.42
N GLU A 796 27.32 9.04 5.64
CA GLU A 796 28.23 10.16 5.87
C GLU A 796 28.47 10.89 4.53
N THR A 797 27.90 12.09 4.37
CA THR A 797 28.10 12.88 3.15
C THR A 797 29.47 13.56 3.19
N SER A 798 30.49 12.91 2.63
CA SER A 798 31.81 13.50 2.46
C SER A 798 31.75 14.67 1.46
N LYS A 799 31.64 15.91 1.95
CA LYS A 799 31.92 17.10 1.13
C LYS A 799 33.42 17.42 1.21
N SER A 800 34.10 17.28 0.07
CA SER A 800 35.48 17.72 -0.18
C SER A 800 35.70 19.20 0.20
N GLU A 801 36.73 19.47 1.02
CA GLU A 801 37.17 20.81 1.40
C GLU A 801 37.82 21.54 0.21
N ARG A 802 37.47 22.81 -0.03
CA ARG A 802 38.13 23.65 -1.05
C ARG A 802 39.44 24.24 -0.49
N PRO A 803 40.50 24.44 -1.31
CA PRO A 803 41.83 24.83 -0.84
C PRO A 803 41.87 26.21 -0.16
N THR A 804 42.61 26.27 0.94
CA THR A 804 42.72 27.34 1.96
C THR A 804 43.24 28.68 1.43
N GLU A 805 43.90 28.68 0.28
CA GLU A 805 44.63 29.84 -0.25
C GLU A 805 43.71 30.96 -0.77
N LYS A 806 42.55 30.61 -1.36
CA LYS A 806 41.57 31.60 -1.81
C LYS A 806 40.78 32.26 -0.67
N ARG A 807 40.77 31.68 0.55
CA ARG A 807 40.13 32.26 1.75
C ARG A 807 40.99 33.34 2.41
N MET A 808 42.31 33.16 2.41
CA MET A 808 43.23 34.11 3.03
C MET A 808 43.32 35.43 2.24
N GLU A 809 43.15 35.39 0.91
CA GLU A 809 43.18 36.59 0.07
C GLU A 809 41.96 37.49 0.29
N ALA A 810 40.77 36.88 0.42
CA ALA A 810 39.52 37.62 0.70
C ALA A 810 39.52 38.23 2.11
N TYR A 811 40.19 37.60 3.08
CA TYR A 811 40.30 38.10 4.45
C TYR A 811 41.28 39.29 4.57
N ARG A 812 42.40 39.26 3.83
CA ARG A 812 43.34 40.41 3.77
C ARG A 812 42.71 41.65 3.13
N GLN A 813 41.93 41.46 2.08
CA GLN A 813 41.21 42.56 1.43
C GLN A 813 40.12 43.16 2.33
N TYR A 814 39.57 42.38 3.26
CA TYR A 814 38.55 42.83 4.22
C TYR A 814 39.15 43.54 5.45
N MET A 815 40.31 43.11 5.96
CA MET A 815 40.97 43.81 7.08
C MET A 815 41.47 45.21 6.68
N THR A 816 41.91 45.38 5.44
CA THR A 816 42.44 46.68 4.95
C THR A 816 41.36 47.76 4.84
N SER A 817 40.07 47.40 4.83
CA SER A 817 38.95 48.34 4.71
C SER A 817 38.32 48.77 6.04
N MET A 818 38.74 48.19 7.18
CA MET A 818 38.19 48.53 8.50
C MET A 818 39.04 49.50 9.35
N ASP A 819 40.30 49.74 9.01
CA ASP A 819 41.18 50.65 9.78
C ASP A 819 40.86 52.16 9.63
N SER A 820 39.91 52.53 8.77
CA SER A 820 39.60 53.94 8.46
C SER A 820 38.46 54.57 9.29
N SER A 821 37.84 53.85 10.22
CA SER A 821 36.55 54.30 10.82
C SER A 821 36.48 54.28 12.34
N ALA A 822 37.59 54.03 13.05
CA ALA A 822 37.63 54.03 14.51
C ALA A 822 38.03 55.41 15.08
N ALA A 823 37.10 56.36 15.14
CA ALA A 823 37.22 57.55 15.98
C ALA A 823 35.87 57.97 16.58
N LYS A 824 35.80 57.88 17.92
CA LYS A 824 34.68 58.20 18.86
C LYS A 824 33.67 57.05 19.00
N GLY A 825 33.77 56.14 19.99
CA GLY A 825 33.69 56.33 21.45
C GLY A 825 32.21 56.27 21.87
N ASP A 826 31.66 55.27 22.56
CA ASP A 826 32.06 54.80 23.90
C ASP A 826 31.44 53.42 24.30
N PHE A 827 31.97 52.89 25.41
CA PHE A 827 31.50 51.77 26.28
C PHE A 827 32.09 50.36 26.09
N LYS A 828 32.89 49.94 27.10
CA LYS A 828 33.43 48.59 27.31
C LYS A 828 32.39 47.69 28.00
N THR A 829 32.14 46.52 27.42
CA THR A 829 31.70 45.32 28.15
C THR A 829 32.66 44.18 27.80
N TYR A 830 33.25 43.54 28.81
CA TYR A 830 34.07 42.34 28.66
C TYR A 830 33.20 41.15 28.18
N GLY A 831 33.75 40.35 27.25
CA GLY A 831 33.50 38.91 27.19
C GLY A 831 32.48 38.34 26.18
N MET A 832 32.33 38.89 24.96
CA MET A 832 31.45 38.30 23.93
C MET A 832 32.12 37.18 23.11
N GLU A 833 33.46 37.14 23.06
CA GLU A 833 34.19 36.21 22.19
C GLU A 833 34.21 34.75 22.71
N GLU A 834 34.15 34.54 24.03
CA GLU A 834 34.07 33.20 24.65
C GLU A 834 32.65 32.61 24.58
N LEU A 835 31.61 33.46 24.58
CA LEU A 835 30.22 33.02 24.44
C LEU A 835 29.86 32.67 22.98
N GLU A 836 30.51 33.33 22.02
CA GLU A 836 30.34 33.05 20.59
C GLU A 836 31.07 31.80 20.08
N SER A 837 32.14 31.35 20.77
CA SER A 837 32.77 30.06 20.45
C SER A 837 31.92 28.89 20.97
N MET A 838 31.37 29.01 22.18
CA MET A 838 30.49 28.00 22.78
C MET A 838 29.17 27.84 22.02
N SER A 839 28.59 28.94 21.50
CA SER A 839 27.35 28.87 20.73
C SER A 839 27.52 28.20 19.37
N LYS A 840 28.69 28.33 18.71
CA LYS A 840 28.98 27.67 17.42
C LYS A 840 29.24 26.16 17.54
N GLU A 841 29.79 25.72 18.66
CA GLU A 841 30.08 24.29 18.93
C GLU A 841 28.82 23.55 19.41
N ALA A 842 28.03 24.17 20.29
CA ALA A 842 26.72 23.65 20.69
C ALA A 842 25.75 23.51 19.50
N ASP A 843 25.76 24.46 18.55
CA ASP A 843 24.96 24.36 17.31
C ASP A 843 25.43 23.22 16.39
N LYS A 844 26.73 22.90 16.40
CA LYS A 844 27.30 21.83 15.57
C LYS A 844 26.93 20.45 16.10
N ASP A 845 27.00 20.25 17.41
CA ASP A 845 26.66 18.96 18.04
C ASP A 845 25.15 18.74 18.04
N PHE A 846 24.35 19.78 18.29
CA PHE A 846 22.90 19.70 18.14
C PHE A 846 22.49 19.41 16.69
N LYS A 847 23.17 20.02 15.71
CA LYS A 847 22.96 19.72 14.29
C LYS A 847 23.37 18.28 13.95
N ARG A 848 24.48 17.77 14.49
CA ARG A 848 24.91 16.38 14.31
C ARG A 848 23.90 15.40 14.91
N PHE A 849 23.45 15.66 16.14
CA PHE A 849 22.40 14.91 16.83
C PHE A 849 21.12 14.87 15.99
N ARG A 850 20.64 16.04 15.54
CA ARG A 850 19.44 16.17 14.73
C ARG A 850 19.55 15.46 13.39
N THR A 851 20.64 15.68 12.64
CA THR A 851 20.87 15.01 11.34
C THR A 851 20.96 13.50 11.48
N ARG A 852 21.51 12.99 12.59
CA ARG A 852 21.58 11.54 12.87
C ARG A 852 20.20 10.97 13.19
N ILE A 853 19.38 11.70 13.94
CA ILE A 853 18.01 11.28 14.30
C ILE A 853 17.05 11.37 13.12
N GLU A 854 17.14 12.41 12.29
CA GLU A 854 16.26 12.61 11.13
C GLU A 854 16.34 11.47 10.11
N GLN A 855 17.44 10.72 10.08
CA GLN A 855 17.59 9.55 9.20
C GLN A 855 16.79 8.33 9.71
N ASN A 856 16.55 8.24 11.02
CA ASN A 856 15.81 7.15 11.66
C ASN A 856 14.91 7.74 12.77
N PRO A 857 13.82 8.47 12.43
CA PRO A 857 13.07 9.27 13.40
C PRO A 857 12.25 8.43 14.39
N GLU A 858 11.94 7.17 14.05
CA GLU A 858 11.15 6.25 14.90
C GLU A 858 11.99 5.54 15.98
N GLN A 859 13.30 5.80 16.05
CA GLN A 859 14.19 5.13 16.99
C GLN A 859 13.86 5.48 18.46
N VAL A 860 13.64 4.45 19.28
CA VAL A 860 13.38 4.59 20.73
C VAL A 860 14.56 4.16 21.61
N ILE A 861 15.42 3.27 21.10
CA ILE A 861 16.66 2.82 21.75
C ILE A 861 17.76 2.74 20.69
N ARG A 862 18.98 3.17 21.04
CA ARG A 862 20.19 2.93 20.23
C ARG A 862 21.15 2.08 21.05
N TYR A 863 21.38 0.85 20.58
CA TYR A 863 22.24 -0.11 21.26
C TYR A 863 23.66 -0.09 20.66
N GLN A 864 24.67 0.16 21.49
CA GLN A 864 26.07 0.08 21.07
C GLN A 864 26.99 -0.16 22.27
N ARG A 865 27.13 -1.43 22.67
CA ARG A 865 27.97 -1.81 23.80
C ARG A 865 29.45 -1.49 23.57
N GLY A 866 30.04 -0.73 24.50
CA GLY A 866 31.40 -0.19 24.39
C GLY A 866 31.55 0.98 23.41
N GLY A 867 30.44 1.49 22.87
CA GLY A 867 30.42 2.62 21.95
C GLY A 867 30.46 3.97 22.65
N GLN A 868 30.22 5.03 21.86
CA GLN A 868 30.05 6.39 22.38
C GLN A 868 28.59 6.81 22.28
N PRO A 869 28.01 7.42 23.33
CA PRO A 869 26.68 7.99 23.24
C PRO A 869 26.62 9.16 22.26
N LEU A 870 25.46 9.34 21.64
CA LEU A 870 25.15 10.52 20.83
C LEU A 870 24.45 11.55 21.72
N PHE A 871 25.17 12.62 22.03
CA PHE A 871 24.67 13.71 22.86
C PHE A 871 24.06 14.84 22.03
N ALA A 872 23.06 15.51 22.59
CA ALA A 872 22.46 16.71 22.01
C ALA A 872 23.29 17.98 22.29
N SER A 873 24.14 17.95 23.32
CA SER A 873 25.05 19.03 23.71
C SER A 873 26.29 18.48 24.44
N GLN A 874 27.37 19.27 24.53
CA GLN A 874 28.58 18.94 25.30
C GLN A 874 28.39 19.12 26.82
N ALA A 875 27.32 18.55 27.39
CA ALA A 875 27.21 18.47 28.84
C ALA A 875 28.41 17.70 29.41
N ASN A 876 28.94 18.16 30.55
CA ASN A 876 30.08 17.51 31.23
C ASN A 876 29.88 15.99 31.28
N PRO A 877 30.81 15.18 30.76
CA PRO A 877 30.64 13.73 30.71
C PRO A 877 30.44 13.18 32.13
N PRO A 878 29.51 12.23 32.34
CA PRO A 878 29.27 11.68 33.66
C PRO A 878 30.51 10.99 34.21
N ILE A 879 30.83 11.25 35.47
CA ILE A 879 31.78 10.41 36.22
C ILE A 879 31.06 9.11 36.54
N VAL A 880 31.27 8.08 35.72
CA VAL A 880 30.64 6.77 35.87
C VAL A 880 31.39 5.98 36.95
N PRO A 881 30.73 5.59 38.07
CA PRO A 881 31.39 4.80 39.11
C PRO A 881 31.67 3.37 38.64
N ALA A 882 32.71 2.75 39.18
CA ALA A 882 33.02 1.34 38.96
C ALA A 882 31.91 0.42 39.50
N CYS A 883 31.83 -0.79 38.96
CA CYS A 883 30.88 -1.81 39.36
C CYS A 883 31.03 -2.14 40.86
N GLU A 884 29.96 -1.95 41.63
CA GLU A 884 29.95 -2.19 43.07
C GLU A 884 30.20 -3.67 43.45
N SER A 885 29.97 -4.60 42.52
CA SER A 885 30.08 -6.04 42.78
C SER A 885 31.46 -6.63 42.50
N CYS A 886 32.18 -6.12 41.50
CA CYS A 886 33.47 -6.67 41.08
C CYS A 886 34.60 -5.64 40.97
N GLY A 887 34.31 -4.35 41.14
CA GLY A 887 35.28 -3.26 41.03
C GLY A 887 35.69 -2.90 39.60
N ALA A 888 35.21 -3.62 38.57
CA ALA A 888 35.52 -3.31 37.18
C ALA A 888 34.80 -2.04 36.69
N ASP A 889 35.40 -1.33 35.72
CA ASP A 889 34.78 -0.15 35.12
C ASP A 889 33.45 -0.49 34.44
N ARG A 890 32.55 0.50 34.34
CA ARG A 890 31.32 0.38 33.55
C ARG A 890 31.51 1.03 32.18
N HIS A 891 30.99 0.42 31.12
CA HIS A 891 30.98 0.97 29.78
C HIS A 891 29.57 1.29 29.33
N PHE A 892 29.45 2.21 28.37
CA PHE A 892 28.19 2.49 27.70
C PHE A 892 27.63 1.22 27.05
N GLU A 893 26.35 0.93 27.27
CA GLU A 893 25.68 -0.20 26.63
C GLU A 893 24.66 0.24 25.59
N PHE A 894 23.75 1.12 25.97
CA PHE A 894 22.74 1.67 25.08
C PHE A 894 22.25 3.03 25.58
N GLN A 895 21.56 3.76 24.69
CA GLN A 895 20.86 4.98 25.04
C GLN A 895 19.38 4.90 24.69
N ILE A 896 18.55 5.50 25.53
CA ILE A 896 17.11 5.67 25.32
C ILE A 896 16.91 7.03 24.64
N MET A 897 16.09 7.01 23.61
CA MET A 897 15.81 8.16 22.74
C MET A 897 14.52 8.87 23.17
N PRO A 898 14.38 10.17 22.86
CA PRO A 898 13.25 10.99 23.27
C PRO A 898 11.93 10.51 22.67
N HIS A 899 11.97 9.89 21.48
CA HIS A 899 10.79 9.41 20.78
C HIS A 899 9.98 8.35 21.56
N LEU A 900 10.60 7.69 22.55
CA LEU A 900 9.89 6.79 23.46
C LEU A 900 8.77 7.49 24.25
N LEU A 901 8.93 8.79 24.56
CA LEU A 901 7.92 9.59 25.27
C LEU A 901 6.60 9.67 24.51
N THR A 902 6.64 9.77 23.18
CA THR A 902 5.45 9.80 22.31
C THR A 902 4.69 8.49 22.38
N TYR A 903 5.39 7.34 22.38
CA TYR A 903 4.74 6.03 22.52
C TYR A 903 4.15 5.81 23.93
N MET A 904 4.76 6.39 24.96
CA MET A 904 4.26 6.33 26.34
C MET A 904 3.16 7.37 26.63
N GLY A 905 2.85 8.28 25.69
CA GLY A 905 1.87 9.36 25.89
C GLY A 905 2.29 10.38 26.94
N LEU A 906 3.59 10.57 27.14
CA LEU A 906 4.18 11.46 28.14
C LEU A 906 4.65 12.81 27.58
N ASP A 907 4.41 13.07 26.29
CA ASP A 907 4.82 14.27 25.56
C ASP A 907 3.85 15.47 25.76
N THR A 908 3.52 15.80 27.02
CA THR A 908 2.61 16.90 27.37
C THR A 908 3.35 18.18 27.80
N VAL A 909 2.75 19.34 27.50
CA VAL A 909 3.28 20.69 27.83
C VAL A 909 2.91 21.13 29.26
N GLU A 910 2.25 20.25 30.03
CA GLU A 910 1.76 20.56 31.38
C GLU A 910 2.88 20.41 32.43
N ALA A 911 2.72 20.99 33.62
CA ALA A 911 3.73 21.05 34.69
C ALA A 911 4.19 19.68 35.27
N LEU A 912 3.67 18.57 34.73
CA LEU A 912 4.01 17.18 35.07
C LEU A 912 4.60 16.40 33.86
N GLY A 913 4.81 17.04 32.71
CA GLY A 913 5.38 16.41 31.52
C GLY A 913 6.83 15.97 31.74
N VAL A 914 7.17 14.77 31.26
CA VAL A 914 8.52 14.20 31.37
C VAL A 914 9.25 14.40 30.06
N ASP A 915 10.43 15.02 30.10
CA ASP A 915 11.27 15.26 28.91
C ASP A 915 12.73 14.84 29.17
N TRP A 916 13.43 14.42 28.11
CA TRP A 916 14.87 14.16 28.08
C TRP A 916 15.38 14.21 26.62
N ALA A 917 16.61 14.67 26.41
CA ALA A 917 17.28 14.56 25.12
C ALA A 917 17.84 13.14 24.88
N THR A 918 18.48 12.55 25.89
CA THR A 918 18.92 11.14 25.85
C THR A 918 19.16 10.59 27.25
N ILE A 919 18.91 9.30 27.46
CA ILE A 919 19.30 8.59 28.70
C ILE A 919 20.33 7.53 28.35
N CYS A 920 21.54 7.65 28.86
CA CYS A 920 22.63 6.71 28.64
C CYS A 920 22.68 5.67 29.76
N VAL A 921 22.82 4.39 29.40
CA VAL A 921 22.94 3.28 30.34
C VAL A 921 24.36 2.71 30.28
N TYR A 922 24.96 2.53 31.46
CA TYR A 922 26.32 2.02 31.62
C TYR A 922 26.30 0.76 32.47
N THR A 923 26.94 -0.30 31.97
CA THR A 923 26.95 -1.62 32.61
C THR A 923 28.36 -2.15 32.80
N CYS A 924 28.51 -3.13 33.69
CA CYS A 924 29.80 -3.71 34.05
C CYS A 924 30.56 -4.26 32.82
N SER A 925 31.80 -3.77 32.61
CA SER A 925 32.70 -4.23 31.54
C SER A 925 32.98 -5.74 31.60
N ALA A 926 33.13 -6.26 32.81
CA ALA A 926 33.45 -7.67 33.07
C ALA A 926 32.23 -8.62 33.00
N ASN A 927 31.01 -8.11 32.75
CA ASN A 927 29.77 -8.91 32.80
C ASN A 927 29.70 -9.77 34.08
N CYS A 928 30.00 -9.17 35.23
CA CYS A 928 30.19 -9.94 36.46
C CYS A 928 28.95 -10.77 36.82
N ASP A 929 29.17 -12.05 37.15
CA ASP A 929 28.14 -13.06 37.39
C ASP A 929 27.24 -12.80 38.61
N GLY A 930 27.43 -11.70 39.34
CA GLY A 930 26.56 -11.33 40.47
C GLY A 930 25.09 -11.16 40.09
N ALA A 931 24.79 -10.92 38.80
CA ALA A 931 23.44 -10.87 38.24
C ALA A 931 22.75 -12.24 38.17
N ARG A 932 23.48 -13.37 38.25
CA ARG A 932 22.89 -14.72 38.24
C ARG A 932 22.12 -15.07 39.51
N LEU A 933 22.31 -14.29 40.58
CA LEU A 933 21.77 -14.55 41.92
C LEU A 933 20.85 -13.43 42.45
N ARG A 934 20.96 -12.19 41.95
CA ARG A 934 20.16 -11.04 42.40
C ARG A 934 20.19 -9.87 41.41
N TYR A 935 19.25 -8.94 41.53
CA TYR A 935 19.32 -7.63 40.85
C TYR A 935 20.56 -6.85 41.32
N LEU A 936 21.36 -6.37 40.37
CA LEU A 936 22.50 -5.49 40.62
C LEU A 936 22.19 -4.07 40.16
N LYS A 937 22.77 -3.08 40.82
CA LYS A 937 22.65 -1.68 40.43
C LYS A 937 23.61 -1.35 39.30
N GLU A 938 23.05 -0.92 38.18
CA GLU A 938 23.79 -0.32 37.07
C GLU A 938 23.61 1.20 37.06
N TYR A 939 24.42 1.89 36.23
CA TYR A 939 24.48 3.34 36.24
C TYR A 939 23.75 3.92 35.03
N THR A 940 22.90 4.91 35.27
CA THR A 940 22.19 5.65 34.23
C THR A 940 22.48 7.14 34.35
N TRP A 941 22.61 7.80 33.21
CA TRP A 941 22.83 9.24 33.14
C TRP A 941 21.85 9.86 32.13
N LYS A 942 21.18 10.94 32.52
CA LYS A 942 20.17 11.62 31.71
C LYS A 942 20.71 12.97 31.25
N GLN A 943 20.49 13.30 29.98
CA GLN A 943 20.68 14.62 29.39
C GLN A 943 19.32 15.24 29.05
N ASP A 944 19.09 16.50 29.45
CA ASP A 944 17.93 17.31 29.07
C ASP A 944 18.22 18.17 27.82
N TYR A 945 17.18 18.63 27.10
CA TYR A 945 17.32 19.49 25.92
C TYR A 945 17.82 20.91 26.24
N ASN A 946 17.53 21.39 27.45
CA ASN A 946 18.09 22.63 27.99
C ASN A 946 18.99 22.28 29.18
N PRO A 947 20.28 22.68 29.17
CA PRO A 947 21.20 22.45 30.28
C PRO A 947 20.85 23.25 31.54
#